data_AF-A0AA43J613-F1
#
_entry.id   AF-A0AA43J613-F1
#
_cell.length_a   1.000
_cell.length_b   1.000
_cell.length_c   1.000
_cell.angle_alpha   90.00
_cell.angle_beta   90.00
_cell.angle_gamma   90.00
#
_symmetry.space_group_name_H-M   'P 1'
#
loop_
_entity.id
_entity.type
_entity.pdbx_description
1 polymer ?
#
loop_
_entity_poly.entity_id
_entity_poly.type
_entity_poly.pdbx_seq_one_letter_code
_entity_poly.pdbx_strand_id
1 'polypeptide(L)'
;MPSAKITWTQCDEAPALASYALLPIIEAFARGTGVEIETADISLAGRILANFPDKLRADQKIPDELGRLGELARTPQANIIKLPNISASIPQLQAAIAELQAQGYDIPTYPEEPKNDAERALQARFAVVLGSAVNPVLREGNSDRRPATSVKKFAQKHPHKMMKAWPKEGSKTRVAHMNDKDFYGSEMSVTMTAPTDARIEFVDASGAVKVLKDKLPLHAGEVVDAAVMNVAALRAFYAEQMQQAKKDGVLLSIHLKCTMMKVSDPIMFGHCVSVYFKDAMEKHAASLKQIGANVNNGLTDVLDKLDRLPAEKKREIEADIAACYQKGPALAMVDSRKGKTNLHVPNDIIVDASMPVVIRDGGHMWNKDDELQDTIAMIPDRCYAGIYQAIIEDCQQRGQFDPATMGDVSNVGLMAMKAEEYGSHDKTFVAPAKGTMRVVDAGGRTLLEQPVETGDIFRACQTRDEAIRDWVKLAVTRARASGSPAIFWLDESRGHDAEIIKKVKAYLPGHDTTGLDIRIMKPVEAMKFALARVRRGQDSVAVTGNVLRDYLTDLYPILELGTSARMLSIVPLLNGGGLFETGAGGSAPKHVEQFLKEGHLRWDSLGEYCALVPSLEFLAKQTGNAKATVLAATLDVAVGQYLEDARYPSRKVNEIDNRGSTFYLALAWARALAAQDEDAALSKRLKPVAKALSENEKKIAAELLAAQGQKVDIGGYYHPDGAKCTAAMRPSATLNGIIDAL
;
A
#
# COMPACT_ATOMS: atom_id res chain seq x y z
N MET A 1 2.10 5.68 -37.73
CA MET A 1 1.48 6.06 -36.43
C MET A 1 2.62 6.22 -35.45
N PRO A 2 2.64 7.24 -34.58
CA PRO A 2 3.63 7.27 -33.50
C PRO A 2 3.43 5.98 -32.68
N SER A 3 4.49 5.19 -32.45
CA SER A 3 4.36 4.05 -31.55
C SER A 3 4.08 4.59 -30.15
N ALA A 4 3.01 4.10 -29.53
CA ALA A 4 2.78 4.33 -28.11
C ALA A 4 3.39 3.16 -27.35
N LYS A 5 4.19 3.51 -26.34
CA LYS A 5 4.94 2.55 -25.56
C LYS A 5 4.28 2.30 -24.24
N ILE A 6 4.21 1.04 -23.82
CA ILE A 6 3.92 0.63 -22.47
C ILE A 6 5.26 0.44 -21.76
N THR A 7 5.47 1.13 -20.64
CA THR A 7 6.66 0.97 -19.81
C THR A 7 6.37 -0.02 -18.69
N TRP A 8 6.98 -1.19 -18.74
CA TRP A 8 6.89 -2.24 -17.73
C TRP A 8 7.98 -2.08 -16.68
N THR A 9 7.60 -1.92 -15.42
CA THR A 9 8.60 -1.80 -14.34
C THR A 9 9.25 -3.13 -14.00
N GLN A 10 10.57 -3.18 -14.04
CA GLN A 10 11.35 -4.25 -13.41
C GLN A 10 11.53 -3.89 -11.94
N CYS A 11 11.15 -4.81 -11.06
CA CYS A 11 11.02 -4.58 -9.63
C CYS A 11 11.81 -5.62 -8.84
N ASP A 12 11.27 -6.11 -7.73
CA ASP A 12 11.99 -6.96 -6.78
C ASP A 12 11.27 -8.29 -6.54
N GLU A 13 11.99 -9.29 -6.05
CA GLU A 13 11.44 -10.52 -5.47
C GLU A 13 10.46 -11.28 -6.40
N ALA A 14 9.23 -11.56 -5.93
CA ALA A 14 8.27 -12.41 -6.64
C ALA A 14 7.73 -11.81 -7.95
N PRO A 15 7.28 -10.53 -8.01
CA PRO A 15 6.84 -9.92 -9.27
C PRO A 15 7.98 -9.76 -10.28
N ALA A 16 9.23 -9.59 -9.83
CA ALA A 16 10.39 -9.62 -10.71
C ALA A 16 10.55 -10.99 -11.38
N LEU A 17 10.52 -12.08 -10.60
CA LEU A 17 10.55 -13.45 -11.13
C LEU A 17 9.38 -13.72 -12.09
N ALA A 18 8.15 -13.35 -11.70
CA ALA A 18 6.96 -13.54 -12.54
C ALA A 18 7.07 -12.80 -13.89
N SER A 19 7.71 -11.62 -13.91
CA SER A 19 7.94 -10.87 -15.15
C SER A 19 8.80 -11.64 -16.15
N TYR A 20 9.78 -12.46 -15.71
CA TYR A 20 10.57 -13.30 -16.62
C TYR A 20 9.75 -14.37 -17.35
N ALA A 21 8.60 -14.78 -16.80
CA ALA A 21 7.68 -15.71 -17.45
C ALA A 21 6.63 -14.98 -18.31
N LEU A 22 6.06 -13.88 -17.78
CA LEU A 22 4.93 -13.19 -18.38
C LEU A 22 5.32 -12.23 -19.50
N LEU A 23 6.37 -11.42 -19.31
CA LEU A 23 6.71 -10.34 -20.23
C LEU A 23 6.99 -10.82 -21.67
N PRO A 24 7.73 -11.94 -21.90
CA PRO A 24 7.95 -12.45 -23.26
C PRO A 24 6.65 -12.83 -23.99
N ILE A 25 5.63 -13.30 -23.26
CA ILE A 25 4.32 -13.60 -23.84
C ILE A 25 3.61 -12.31 -24.26
N ILE A 26 3.63 -11.29 -23.40
CA ILE A 26 3.00 -10.00 -23.72
C ILE A 26 3.68 -9.38 -24.95
N GLU A 27 5.01 -9.38 -24.99
CA GLU A 27 5.79 -8.85 -26.13
C GLU A 27 5.48 -9.60 -27.45
N ALA A 28 5.40 -10.93 -27.40
CA ALA A 28 5.05 -11.74 -28.57
C ALA A 28 3.62 -11.45 -29.06
N PHE A 29 2.65 -11.31 -28.15
CA PHE A 29 1.27 -10.99 -28.49
C PHE A 29 1.12 -9.56 -29.04
N ALA A 30 1.90 -8.61 -28.53
CA ALA A 30 1.94 -7.22 -28.99
C ALA A 30 2.70 -7.02 -30.32
N ARG A 31 3.54 -7.98 -30.73
CA ARG A 31 4.35 -7.86 -31.96
C ARG A 31 3.48 -7.58 -33.20
N GLY A 32 3.83 -6.53 -33.94
CA GLY A 32 3.13 -6.14 -35.18
C GLY A 32 1.74 -5.52 -34.96
N THR A 33 1.36 -5.18 -33.72
CA THR A 33 0.09 -4.50 -33.42
C THR A 33 0.26 -2.99 -33.23
N GLY A 34 1.50 -2.47 -33.24
CA GLY A 34 1.80 -1.07 -32.95
C GLY A 34 1.81 -0.75 -31.44
N VAL A 35 1.77 -1.77 -30.60
CA VAL A 35 2.05 -1.68 -29.15
C VAL A 35 3.51 -2.06 -28.93
N GLU A 36 4.29 -1.14 -28.40
CA GLU A 36 5.68 -1.39 -28.01
C GLU A 36 5.77 -1.51 -26.49
N ILE A 37 6.63 -2.40 -26.01
CA ILE A 37 6.89 -2.57 -24.58
C ILE A 37 8.35 -2.25 -24.32
N GLU A 38 8.61 -1.37 -23.37
CA GLU A 38 9.94 -1.12 -22.85
C GLU A 38 9.97 -1.43 -21.35
N THR A 39 11.16 -1.64 -20.80
CA THR A 39 11.34 -1.93 -19.37
C THR A 39 12.08 -0.81 -18.67
N ALA A 40 11.79 -0.63 -17.38
CA ALA A 40 12.45 0.35 -16.52
C ALA A 40 12.81 -0.28 -15.17
N ASP A 41 14.10 -0.35 -14.84
CA ASP A 41 14.58 -0.96 -13.59
C ASP A 41 14.44 -0.01 -12.39
N ILE A 42 13.46 -0.32 -11.55
CA ILE A 42 13.20 0.39 -10.28
C ILE A 42 13.45 -0.52 -9.07
N SER A 43 14.15 -1.64 -9.26
CA SER A 43 14.55 -2.54 -8.17
C SER A 43 15.37 -1.80 -7.11
N LEU A 44 15.45 -2.35 -5.90
CA LEU A 44 16.30 -1.81 -4.84
C LEU A 44 17.76 -1.75 -5.29
N ALA A 45 18.27 -2.82 -5.91
CA ALA A 45 19.62 -2.87 -6.44
C ALA A 45 19.85 -1.80 -7.51
N GLY A 46 18.96 -1.71 -8.50
CA GLY A 46 19.03 -0.70 -9.56
C GLY A 46 19.05 0.72 -9.01
N ARG A 47 18.16 1.04 -8.06
CA ARG A 47 18.13 2.37 -7.44
C ARG A 47 19.39 2.68 -6.61
N ILE A 48 19.98 1.69 -5.93
CA ILE A 48 21.27 1.87 -5.26
C ILE A 48 22.34 2.21 -6.30
N LEU A 49 22.49 1.40 -7.35
CA LEU A 49 23.51 1.60 -8.38
C LEU A 49 23.38 2.96 -9.10
N ALA A 50 22.17 3.33 -9.50
CA ALA A 50 21.86 4.62 -10.13
C ALA A 50 22.21 5.82 -9.24
N ASN A 51 22.17 5.64 -7.92
CA ASN A 51 22.52 6.68 -6.96
C ASN A 51 24.02 6.72 -6.61
N PHE A 52 24.86 5.78 -7.08
CA PHE A 52 26.31 5.75 -6.84
C PHE A 52 27.16 5.68 -8.14
N PRO A 53 26.86 6.44 -9.22
CA PRO A 53 27.56 6.29 -10.50
C PRO A 53 29.04 6.69 -10.46
N ASP A 54 29.46 7.47 -9.45
CA ASP A 54 30.85 7.83 -9.15
C ASP A 54 31.66 6.68 -8.55
N LYS A 55 30.98 5.61 -8.10
CA LYS A 55 31.58 4.41 -7.51
C LYS A 55 31.57 3.21 -8.45
N LEU A 56 31.10 3.40 -9.68
CA LEU A 56 30.92 2.34 -10.66
C LEU A 56 31.89 2.49 -11.83
N ARG A 57 32.40 1.35 -12.31
CA ARG A 57 33.07 1.29 -13.61
C ARG A 57 32.09 1.61 -14.74
N ALA A 58 32.58 2.00 -15.91
CA ALA A 58 31.73 2.39 -17.03
C ALA A 58 30.75 1.28 -17.47
N ASP A 59 31.16 0.01 -17.40
CA ASP A 59 30.35 -1.18 -17.71
C ASP A 59 29.29 -1.53 -16.64
N GLN A 60 29.43 -0.98 -15.42
CA GLN A 60 28.53 -1.21 -14.29
C GLN A 60 27.48 -0.12 -14.14
N LYS A 61 27.65 1.02 -14.81
CA LYS A 61 26.72 2.16 -14.70
C LYS A 61 25.41 1.83 -15.38
N ILE A 62 24.33 2.14 -14.68
CA ILE A 62 22.96 2.03 -15.19
C ILE A 62 22.28 3.40 -15.14
N PRO A 63 21.28 3.66 -16.00
CA PRO A 63 20.50 4.89 -15.96
C PRO A 63 19.67 5.00 -14.68
N ASP A 64 19.39 6.25 -14.27
CA ASP A 64 18.38 6.52 -13.23
C ASP A 64 16.98 6.40 -13.84
N GLU A 65 16.49 5.17 -13.94
CA GLU A 65 15.16 4.86 -14.45
C GLU A 65 14.04 5.43 -13.58
N LEU A 66 14.24 5.56 -12.25
CA LEU A 66 13.23 6.19 -11.39
C LEU A 66 13.10 7.68 -11.69
N GLY A 67 14.23 8.38 -11.87
CA GLY A 67 14.25 9.77 -12.34
C GLY A 67 13.55 9.92 -13.69
N ARG A 68 13.92 9.09 -14.68
CA ARG A 68 13.29 9.07 -16.02
C ARG A 68 11.79 8.82 -15.96
N LEU A 69 11.34 7.86 -15.16
CA LEU A 69 9.92 7.56 -15.00
C LEU A 69 9.16 8.70 -14.30
N GLY A 70 9.79 9.41 -13.37
CA GLY A 70 9.23 10.61 -12.76
C GLY A 70 8.99 11.73 -13.77
N GLU A 71 9.92 11.91 -14.72
CA GLU A 71 9.73 12.83 -15.85
C GLU A 71 8.63 12.33 -16.79
N LEU A 72 8.66 11.04 -17.16
CA LEU A 72 7.65 10.42 -18.02
C LEU A 72 6.24 10.59 -17.43
N ALA A 73 6.04 10.35 -16.14
CA ALA A 73 4.76 10.48 -15.44
C ALA A 73 4.15 11.90 -15.51
N ARG A 74 4.94 12.91 -15.90
CA ARG A 74 4.49 14.28 -16.13
C ARG A 74 4.19 14.59 -17.59
N THR A 75 4.17 13.58 -18.46
CA THR A 75 3.88 13.73 -19.89
C THR A 75 2.56 13.04 -20.25
N PRO A 76 1.84 13.52 -21.28
CA PRO A 76 0.63 12.85 -21.76
C PRO A 76 0.91 11.48 -22.40
N GLN A 77 2.15 11.20 -22.78
CA GLN A 77 2.56 9.94 -23.40
C GLN A 77 2.80 8.80 -22.40
N ALA A 78 2.79 9.09 -21.09
CA ALA A 78 3.05 8.08 -20.08
C ALA A 78 2.01 6.96 -20.15
N ASN A 79 2.48 5.73 -20.29
CA ASN A 79 1.70 4.52 -20.05
C ASN A 79 2.58 3.55 -19.29
N ILE A 80 2.44 3.53 -17.96
CA ILE A 80 3.37 2.84 -17.05
C ILE A 80 2.61 1.70 -16.36
N ILE A 81 3.06 0.46 -16.52
CA ILE A 81 2.61 -0.67 -15.71
C ILE A 81 3.56 -0.85 -14.53
N LYS A 82 3.05 -0.57 -13.33
CA LYS A 82 3.80 -0.53 -12.08
C LYS A 82 3.54 -1.77 -11.23
N LEU A 83 4.53 -2.65 -11.14
CA LEU A 83 4.49 -3.84 -10.30
C LEU A 83 4.94 -3.50 -8.87
N PRO A 84 4.54 -4.26 -7.84
CA PRO A 84 5.02 -4.09 -6.47
C PRO A 84 6.55 -4.12 -6.38
N ASN A 85 7.13 -3.23 -5.57
CA ASN A 85 8.57 -3.12 -5.37
C ASN A 85 8.88 -2.97 -3.87
N ILE A 86 10.13 -3.22 -3.49
CA ILE A 86 10.59 -3.09 -2.10
C ILE A 86 10.60 -1.60 -1.69
N SER A 87 9.91 -1.31 -0.58
CA SER A 87 10.15 -0.11 0.22
C SER A 87 11.16 -0.46 1.31
N ALA A 88 12.44 -0.21 1.06
CA ALA A 88 13.52 -0.85 1.80
C ALA A 88 13.62 -0.38 3.25
N SER A 89 13.65 -1.35 4.17
CA SER A 89 14.16 -1.14 5.53
C SER A 89 15.70 -1.06 5.54
N ILE A 90 16.28 -0.59 6.63
CA ILE A 90 17.75 -0.54 6.79
C ILE A 90 18.38 -1.94 6.63
N PRO A 91 17.87 -3.03 7.26
CA PRO A 91 18.43 -4.36 7.05
C PRO A 91 18.39 -4.84 5.59
N GLN A 92 17.30 -4.55 4.87
CA GLN A 92 17.20 -4.90 3.44
C GLN A 92 18.18 -4.09 2.59
N LEU A 93 18.36 -2.80 2.89
CA LEU A 93 19.37 -1.97 2.23
C LEU A 93 20.77 -2.55 2.46
N GLN A 94 21.13 -2.88 3.70
CA GLN A 94 22.43 -3.45 4.03
C GLN A 94 22.67 -4.79 3.32
N ALA A 95 21.65 -5.66 3.26
CA ALA A 95 21.73 -6.94 2.56
C ALA A 95 21.91 -6.75 1.05
N ALA A 96 21.17 -5.82 0.43
CA ALA A 96 21.34 -5.48 -0.99
C ALA A 96 22.72 -4.90 -1.30
N ILE A 97 23.24 -4.03 -0.41
CA ILE A 97 24.61 -3.49 -0.54
C ILE A 97 25.64 -4.62 -0.47
N ALA A 98 25.51 -5.53 0.50
CA ALA A 98 26.43 -6.65 0.67
C ALA A 98 26.43 -7.60 -0.54
N GLU A 99 25.25 -7.86 -1.13
CA GLU A 99 25.12 -8.67 -2.34
C GLU A 99 25.81 -7.99 -3.54
N LEU A 100 25.57 -6.70 -3.76
CA LEU A 100 26.23 -5.94 -4.82
C LEU A 100 27.75 -5.88 -4.64
N GLN A 101 28.23 -5.69 -3.40
CA GLN A 101 29.67 -5.73 -3.09
C GLN A 101 30.27 -7.10 -3.42
N ALA A 102 29.59 -8.20 -3.07
CA ALA A 102 30.02 -9.56 -3.42
C ALA A 102 30.04 -9.82 -4.94
N GLN A 103 29.22 -9.10 -5.70
CA GLN A 103 29.19 -9.12 -7.17
C GLN A 103 30.20 -8.15 -7.83
N GLY A 104 31.04 -7.46 -7.03
CA GLY A 104 32.13 -6.62 -7.52
C GLY A 104 31.75 -5.16 -7.80
N TYR A 105 30.66 -4.66 -7.21
CA TYR A 105 30.32 -3.23 -7.21
C TYR A 105 30.96 -2.53 -6.01
N ASP A 106 31.80 -1.51 -6.24
CA ASP A 106 32.55 -0.79 -5.20
C ASP A 106 31.72 0.30 -4.50
N ILE A 107 30.49 -0.07 -4.09
CA ILE A 107 29.58 0.84 -3.39
C ILE A 107 29.89 0.87 -1.87
N PRO A 108 29.75 2.02 -1.20
CA PRO A 108 30.04 2.14 0.23
C PRO A 108 29.01 1.42 1.11
N THR A 109 29.42 1.01 2.32
CA THR A 109 28.52 0.44 3.34
C THR A 109 27.67 1.54 4.00
N TYR A 110 26.42 1.21 4.37
CA TYR A 110 25.52 2.14 5.05
C TYR A 110 26.00 2.48 6.49
N PRO A 111 26.21 3.77 6.83
CA PRO A 111 26.59 4.17 8.18
C PRO A 111 25.35 4.27 9.08
N GLU A 112 25.12 3.25 9.89
CA GLU A 112 23.95 3.19 10.79
C GLU A 112 23.99 4.26 11.89
N GLU A 113 25.16 4.48 12.49
CA GLU A 113 25.39 5.51 13.50
C GLU A 113 26.46 6.52 13.03
N PRO A 114 26.10 7.49 12.17
CA PRO A 114 27.09 8.39 11.57
C PRO A 114 27.78 9.26 12.63
N LYS A 115 29.10 9.19 12.70
CA LYS A 115 29.95 9.87 13.69
C LYS A 115 30.47 11.22 13.18
N ASN A 116 30.48 11.45 11.87
CA ASN A 116 31.02 12.66 11.23
C ASN A 116 30.13 13.14 10.06
N ASP A 117 30.47 14.30 9.48
CA ASP A 117 29.68 14.91 8.40
C ASP A 117 29.71 14.11 7.10
N ALA A 118 30.81 13.41 6.80
CA ALA A 118 30.91 12.56 5.61
C ALA A 118 29.96 11.35 5.71
N GLU A 119 29.89 10.72 6.88
CA GLU A 119 28.95 9.63 7.15
C GLU A 119 27.50 10.13 7.16
N ARG A 120 27.22 11.32 7.68
CA ARG A 120 25.89 11.95 7.59
C ARG A 120 25.48 12.23 6.14
N ALA A 121 26.39 12.75 5.31
CA ALA A 121 26.14 12.96 3.89
C ALA A 121 25.91 11.65 3.14
N LEU A 122 26.70 10.61 3.45
CA LEU A 122 26.51 9.27 2.89
C LEU A 122 25.16 8.66 3.31
N GLN A 123 24.78 8.81 4.58
CA GLN A 123 23.49 8.36 5.08
C GLN A 123 22.34 9.07 4.36
N ALA A 124 22.46 10.39 4.14
CA ALA A 124 21.47 11.18 3.39
C ALA A 124 21.35 10.72 1.93
N ARG A 125 22.48 10.34 1.30
CA ARG A 125 22.48 9.78 -0.06
C ARG A 125 21.76 8.44 -0.12
N PHE A 126 21.94 7.55 0.86
CA PHE A 126 21.17 6.30 0.94
C PHE A 126 19.69 6.53 1.31
N ALA A 127 19.37 7.61 2.04
CA ALA A 127 18.00 7.89 2.45
C ALA A 127 17.04 8.10 1.27
N VAL A 128 17.54 8.44 0.08
CA VAL A 128 16.70 8.59 -1.13
C VAL A 128 16.21 7.25 -1.70
N VAL A 129 16.86 6.12 -1.35
CA VAL A 129 16.46 4.77 -1.80
C VAL A 129 15.75 3.97 -0.69
N LEU A 130 15.73 4.49 0.54
CA LEU A 130 15.04 3.89 1.69
C LEU A 130 13.54 4.19 1.70
N GLY A 131 12.77 3.26 2.29
CA GLY A 131 11.32 3.38 2.40
C GLY A 131 10.61 3.47 1.04
N SER A 132 9.45 4.11 1.02
CA SER A 132 8.62 4.28 -0.19
C SER A 132 9.20 5.37 -1.11
N ALA A 133 10.31 5.06 -1.79
CA ALA A 133 11.00 5.98 -2.69
C ALA A 133 10.33 6.09 -4.08
N VAL A 134 9.71 5.00 -4.56
CA VAL A 134 9.17 4.91 -5.93
C VAL A 134 7.78 5.55 -6.05
N ASN A 135 6.83 5.12 -5.22
CA ASN A 135 5.43 5.53 -5.34
C ASN A 135 5.24 7.06 -5.34
N PRO A 136 5.93 7.85 -4.49
CA PRO A 136 5.74 9.30 -4.50
C PRO A 136 6.31 10.02 -5.73
N VAL A 137 7.14 9.35 -6.53
CA VAL A 137 7.67 9.87 -7.80
C VAL A 137 6.68 9.57 -8.94
N LEU A 138 6.05 8.39 -8.93
CA LEU A 138 5.18 7.95 -10.03
C LEU A 138 3.72 8.41 -9.88
N ARG A 139 3.22 8.59 -8.65
CA ARG A 139 1.82 8.97 -8.36
C ARG A 139 1.57 10.47 -8.58
N GLU A 140 1.80 10.93 -9.80
CA GLU A 140 1.49 12.30 -10.27
C GLU A 140 0.04 12.39 -10.78
N GLY A 141 -0.90 11.74 -10.09
CA GLY A 141 -2.30 11.59 -10.46
C GLY A 141 -3.13 11.05 -9.31
N ASN A 142 -4.45 11.17 -9.39
CA ASN A 142 -5.38 10.65 -8.38
C ASN A 142 -5.73 9.18 -8.64
N SER A 143 -6.30 8.51 -7.65
CA SER A 143 -6.56 7.06 -7.68
C SER A 143 -7.98 6.76 -8.19
N ASP A 144 -8.12 5.87 -9.16
CA ASP A 144 -9.34 5.10 -9.48
C ASP A 144 -9.10 3.63 -9.12
N ARG A 145 -9.62 3.19 -7.98
CA ARG A 145 -9.47 1.82 -7.48
C ARG A 145 -10.82 1.12 -7.41
N ARG A 146 -10.93 -0.03 -8.08
CA ARG A 146 -12.18 -0.79 -8.20
C ARG A 146 -11.92 -2.23 -8.63
N PRO A 147 -12.81 -3.19 -8.32
CA PRO A 147 -12.67 -4.52 -8.88
C PRO A 147 -12.81 -4.49 -10.40
N ALA A 148 -12.09 -5.38 -11.09
CA ALA A 148 -12.42 -5.67 -12.48
C ALA A 148 -13.78 -6.39 -12.54
N THR A 149 -14.57 -6.13 -13.57
CA THR A 149 -15.91 -6.73 -13.70
C THR A 149 -15.84 -8.26 -13.77
N SER A 150 -14.86 -8.81 -14.48
CA SER A 150 -14.57 -10.25 -14.56
C SER A 150 -14.27 -10.85 -13.18
N VAL A 151 -13.44 -10.17 -12.37
CA VAL A 151 -13.10 -10.58 -11.00
C VAL A 151 -14.30 -10.56 -10.07
N LYS A 152 -15.12 -9.50 -10.10
CA LYS A 152 -16.32 -9.38 -9.25
C LYS A 152 -17.37 -10.45 -9.59
N LYS A 153 -17.65 -10.68 -10.88
CA LYS A 153 -18.59 -11.72 -11.33
C LYS A 153 -18.15 -13.10 -10.90
N PHE A 154 -16.85 -13.39 -11.01
CA PHE A 154 -16.29 -14.64 -10.52
C PHE A 154 -16.46 -14.79 -9.00
N ALA A 155 -16.15 -13.75 -8.22
CA ALA A 155 -16.30 -13.77 -6.76
C ALA A 155 -17.77 -13.99 -6.33
N GLN A 156 -18.74 -13.44 -7.07
CA GLN A 156 -20.16 -13.67 -6.81
C GLN A 156 -20.59 -15.11 -7.08
N LYS A 157 -20.07 -15.72 -8.16
CA LYS A 157 -20.34 -17.12 -8.51
C LYS A 157 -19.60 -18.11 -7.59
N HIS A 158 -18.43 -17.72 -7.12
CA HIS A 158 -17.53 -18.52 -6.28
C HIS A 158 -17.16 -17.76 -5.00
N PRO A 159 -18.13 -17.52 -4.09
CA PRO A 159 -17.89 -16.74 -2.88
C PRO A 159 -16.79 -17.40 -2.03
N HIS A 160 -15.83 -16.58 -1.58
CA HIS A 160 -14.73 -17.07 -0.77
C HIS A 160 -15.21 -17.54 0.60
N LYS A 161 -14.57 -18.58 1.14
CA LYS A 161 -14.95 -19.21 2.42
C LYS A 161 -14.32 -18.56 3.66
N MET A 162 -13.62 -17.44 3.50
CA MET A 162 -12.90 -16.77 4.59
C MET A 162 -13.80 -15.95 5.52
N MET A 163 -15.03 -15.63 5.10
CA MET A 163 -16.01 -14.94 5.96
C MET A 163 -16.39 -15.82 7.15
N LYS A 164 -16.10 -15.36 8.36
CA LYS A 164 -16.60 -15.99 9.59
C LYS A 164 -17.87 -15.27 10.02
N ALA A 165 -18.81 -16.05 10.55
CA ALA A 165 -20.05 -15.51 11.08
C ALA A 165 -19.76 -14.58 12.27
N TRP A 166 -20.46 -13.45 12.31
CA TRP A 166 -20.48 -12.61 13.50
C TRP A 166 -21.35 -13.24 14.58
N PRO A 167 -20.95 -13.16 15.87
CA PRO A 167 -21.80 -13.59 16.98
C PRO A 167 -23.16 -12.88 16.92
N LYS A 168 -24.25 -13.66 17.01
CA LYS A 168 -25.61 -13.10 16.95
C LYS A 168 -25.91 -12.13 18.09
N GLU A 169 -25.32 -12.38 19.25
CA GLU A 169 -25.43 -11.56 20.46
C GLU A 169 -24.09 -11.63 21.22
N GLY A 170 -23.86 -10.65 22.09
CA GLY A 170 -22.76 -10.71 23.07
C GLY A 170 -21.36 -10.39 22.54
N SER A 171 -21.19 -10.12 21.23
CA SER A 171 -19.92 -9.58 20.71
C SER A 171 -19.57 -8.29 21.44
N LYS A 172 -18.43 -8.28 22.12
CA LYS A 172 -17.87 -7.11 22.79
C LYS A 172 -16.86 -6.35 21.93
N THR A 173 -16.61 -6.84 20.72
CA THR A 173 -15.69 -6.22 19.78
C THR A 173 -16.10 -4.78 19.46
N ARG A 174 -15.15 -3.86 19.54
CA ARG A 174 -15.34 -2.44 19.21
C ARG A 174 -14.04 -1.77 18.84
N VAL A 175 -14.14 -0.68 18.10
CA VAL A 175 -13.05 0.28 17.96
C VAL A 175 -13.01 1.16 19.22
N ALA A 176 -11.81 1.46 19.70
CA ALA A 176 -11.58 2.49 20.70
C ALA A 176 -10.73 3.60 20.08
N HIS A 177 -11.16 4.84 20.25
CA HIS A 177 -10.44 6.04 19.85
C HIS A 177 -10.51 7.08 20.97
N MET A 178 -9.66 8.10 20.91
CA MET A 178 -9.70 9.24 21.84
C MET A 178 -10.99 10.04 21.67
N ASN A 179 -11.37 10.84 22.67
CA ASN A 179 -12.58 11.68 22.64
C ASN A 179 -12.27 13.18 22.50
N ASP A 180 -11.03 13.57 22.71
CA ASP A 180 -10.50 14.93 22.57
C ASP A 180 -8.97 14.87 22.38
N LYS A 181 -8.35 16.01 22.03
CA LYS A 181 -6.88 16.22 22.03
C LYS A 181 -6.06 15.25 21.16
N ASP A 182 -6.69 14.63 20.18
CA ASP A 182 -6.06 13.94 19.06
C ASP A 182 -5.87 14.90 17.87
N PHE A 183 -5.39 14.40 16.72
CA PHE A 183 -5.22 15.26 15.54
C PHE A 183 -6.57 15.80 15.09
N TYR A 184 -7.62 14.97 15.07
CA TYR A 184 -8.99 15.42 14.75
C TYR A 184 -9.42 16.63 15.60
N GLY A 185 -9.25 16.55 16.92
CA GLY A 185 -9.76 17.55 17.85
C GLY A 185 -8.98 18.86 17.89
N SER A 186 -7.79 18.90 17.29
CA SER A 186 -6.94 20.10 17.24
C SER A 186 -6.85 20.72 15.86
N GLU A 187 -7.21 20.01 14.79
CA GLU A 187 -6.93 20.39 13.40
C GLU A 187 -7.41 21.81 13.04
N MET A 188 -6.48 22.61 12.51
CA MET A 188 -6.75 23.91 11.89
C MET A 188 -6.29 23.87 10.44
N SER A 189 -7.00 24.57 9.54
CA SER A 189 -6.66 24.60 8.12
C SER A 189 -6.94 25.97 7.49
N VAL A 190 -6.22 26.26 6.40
CA VAL A 190 -6.37 27.48 5.60
C VAL A 190 -6.15 27.17 4.11
N THR A 191 -6.98 27.76 3.25
CA THR A 191 -6.68 27.85 1.81
C THR A 191 -5.84 29.09 1.52
N MET A 192 -4.68 28.90 0.90
CA MET A 192 -3.78 29.98 0.51
C MET A 192 -4.36 30.84 -0.61
N THR A 193 -4.29 32.17 -0.46
CA THR A 193 -4.79 33.12 -1.46
C THR A 193 -3.72 33.51 -2.50
N ALA A 194 -2.45 33.41 -2.13
CA ALA A 194 -1.29 33.76 -2.96
C ALA A 194 -0.11 32.82 -2.63
N PRO A 195 0.83 32.60 -3.56
CA PRO A 195 2.01 31.79 -3.27
C PRO A 195 2.92 32.48 -2.25
N THR A 196 3.57 31.71 -1.39
CA THR A 196 4.55 32.20 -0.41
C THR A 196 5.49 31.07 0.02
N ASP A 197 6.66 31.42 0.53
CA ASP A 197 7.50 30.47 1.26
C ASP A 197 7.17 30.60 2.75
N ALA A 198 6.70 29.52 3.35
CA ALA A 198 6.47 29.43 4.79
C ALA A 198 7.62 28.71 5.50
N ARG A 199 7.62 28.81 6.83
CA ARG A 199 8.46 28.00 7.72
C ARG A 199 7.62 27.42 8.86
N ILE A 200 8.11 26.34 9.46
CA ILE A 200 7.56 25.77 10.69
C ILE A 200 8.52 26.07 11.83
N GLU A 201 8.00 26.67 12.90
CA GLU A 201 8.79 27.06 14.08
C GLU A 201 8.09 26.69 15.39
N PHE A 202 8.88 26.49 16.44
CA PHE A 202 8.45 26.33 17.81
C PHE A 202 8.78 27.60 18.60
N VAL A 203 7.85 28.04 19.44
CA VAL A 203 8.02 29.16 20.37
C VAL A 203 7.87 28.64 21.78
N ASP A 204 8.88 28.85 22.60
CA ASP A 204 8.80 28.46 24.01
C ASP A 204 8.06 29.50 24.86
N ALA A 205 7.87 29.19 26.14
CA ALA A 205 7.20 30.08 27.10
C ALA A 205 7.93 31.42 27.34
N SER A 206 9.20 31.55 26.96
CA SER A 206 9.97 32.81 27.02
C SER A 206 9.85 33.67 25.76
N GLY A 207 9.23 33.12 24.70
CA GLY A 207 9.16 33.73 23.38
C GLY A 207 10.34 33.41 22.47
N ALA A 208 11.26 32.53 22.89
CA ALA A 208 12.39 32.13 22.05
C ALA A 208 11.90 31.23 20.90
N VAL A 209 12.40 31.50 19.69
CA VAL A 209 11.98 30.83 18.46
C VAL A 209 13.02 29.81 18.03
N LYS A 210 12.57 28.58 17.77
CA LYS A 210 13.35 27.52 17.14
C LYS A 210 12.71 27.14 15.81
N VAL A 211 13.39 27.41 14.70
CA VAL A 211 12.96 26.97 13.38
C VAL A 211 13.16 25.45 13.26
N LEU A 212 12.11 24.74 12.88
CA LEU A 212 12.09 23.28 12.70
C LEU A 212 12.13 22.90 11.22
N LYS A 213 11.53 23.72 10.36
CA LYS A 213 11.62 23.62 8.91
C LYS A 213 11.70 25.02 8.31
N ASP A 214 12.84 25.35 7.72
CA ASP A 214 13.13 26.68 7.19
C ASP A 214 12.34 27.02 5.91
N LYS A 215 12.11 26.02 5.05
CA LYS A 215 11.44 26.22 3.76
C LYS A 215 10.28 25.26 3.56
N LEU A 216 9.11 25.85 3.34
CA LEU A 216 7.86 25.20 3.01
C LEU A 216 7.17 26.00 1.89
N PRO A 217 7.45 25.69 0.61
CA PRO A 217 6.79 26.37 -0.50
C PRO A 217 5.29 26.08 -0.49
N LEU A 218 4.48 27.15 -0.53
CA LEU A 218 3.02 27.10 -0.59
C LEU A 218 2.54 27.80 -1.86
N HIS A 219 1.61 27.18 -2.57
CA HIS A 219 1.03 27.67 -3.82
C HIS A 219 -0.31 28.37 -3.59
N ALA A 220 -0.71 29.25 -4.52
CA ALA A 220 -2.06 29.80 -4.51
C ALA A 220 -3.11 28.68 -4.62
N GLY A 221 -4.16 28.75 -3.81
CA GLY A 221 -5.22 27.77 -3.75
C GLY A 221 -4.87 26.48 -3.00
N GLU A 222 -3.63 26.30 -2.57
CA GLU A 222 -3.23 25.14 -1.75
C GLU A 222 -3.92 25.17 -0.38
N VAL A 223 -4.37 24.02 0.10
CA VAL A 223 -4.90 23.83 1.44
C VAL A 223 -3.76 23.36 2.34
N VAL A 224 -3.58 24.05 3.47
CA VAL A 224 -2.55 23.75 4.46
C VAL A 224 -3.24 23.57 5.80
N ASP A 225 -2.88 22.51 6.52
CA ASP A 225 -3.44 22.17 7.82
C ASP A 225 -2.36 21.84 8.84
N ALA A 226 -2.68 22.04 10.11
CA ALA A 226 -1.81 21.75 11.24
C ALA A 226 -2.64 21.15 12.39
N ALA A 227 -2.10 20.10 13.02
CA ALA A 227 -2.76 19.39 14.10
C ALA A 227 -1.75 18.84 15.12
N VAL A 228 -2.21 18.55 16.33
CA VAL A 228 -1.41 18.01 17.44
C VAL A 228 -2.09 16.81 18.09
N MET A 229 -1.33 15.74 18.28
CA MET A 229 -1.69 14.63 19.16
C MET A 229 -1.09 14.90 20.55
N ASN A 230 -1.94 15.11 21.54
CA ASN A 230 -1.48 15.31 22.91
C ASN A 230 -1.07 13.98 23.55
N VAL A 231 0.21 13.85 23.89
CA VAL A 231 0.78 12.59 24.37
C VAL A 231 0.28 12.22 25.76
N ALA A 232 0.01 13.20 26.62
CA ALA A 232 -0.56 12.93 27.94
C ALA A 232 -1.97 12.32 27.83
N ALA A 233 -2.83 12.89 26.99
CA ALA A 233 -4.16 12.37 26.70
C ALA A 233 -4.09 10.99 26.02
N LEU A 234 -3.20 10.80 25.04
CA LEU A 234 -2.98 9.52 24.37
C LEU A 234 -2.59 8.40 25.37
N ARG A 235 -1.68 8.69 26.30
CA ARG A 235 -1.25 7.74 27.32
C ARG A 235 -2.38 7.41 28.31
N ALA A 236 -3.19 8.39 28.68
CA ALA A 236 -4.36 8.18 29.52
C ALA A 236 -5.39 7.29 28.82
N PHE A 237 -5.67 7.55 27.54
CA PHE A 237 -6.53 6.73 26.69
C PHE A 237 -6.05 5.27 26.65
N TYR A 238 -4.76 5.03 26.39
CA TYR A 238 -4.23 3.66 26.40
C TYR A 238 -4.42 2.96 27.74
N ALA A 239 -4.13 3.64 28.86
CA ALA A 239 -4.30 3.07 30.19
C ALA A 239 -5.78 2.71 30.47
N GLU A 240 -6.72 3.58 30.07
CA GLU A 240 -8.15 3.34 30.20
C GLU A 240 -8.60 2.12 29.37
N GLN A 241 -8.21 2.05 28.10
CA GLN A 241 -8.60 0.94 27.23
C GLN A 241 -7.97 -0.39 27.65
N MET A 242 -6.75 -0.37 28.21
CA MET A 242 -6.13 -1.55 28.81
C MET A 242 -6.93 -2.07 30.02
N GLN A 243 -7.39 -1.18 30.89
CA GLN A 243 -8.24 -1.54 32.03
C GLN A 243 -9.58 -2.10 31.54
N GLN A 244 -10.19 -1.47 30.53
CA GLN A 244 -11.47 -1.89 29.98
C GLN A 244 -11.37 -3.26 29.30
N ALA A 245 -10.32 -3.53 28.50
CA ALA A 245 -10.09 -4.83 27.89
C ALA A 245 -9.95 -5.94 28.93
N LYS A 246 -9.21 -5.66 30.01
CA LYS A 246 -9.05 -6.61 31.11
C LYS A 246 -10.38 -6.89 31.82
N LYS A 247 -11.17 -5.84 32.08
CA LYS A 247 -12.49 -5.94 32.72
C LYS A 247 -13.47 -6.75 31.86
N ASP A 248 -13.45 -6.53 30.55
CA ASP A 248 -14.38 -7.17 29.62
C ASP A 248 -13.97 -8.61 29.25
N GLY A 249 -12.72 -8.99 29.56
CA GLY A 249 -12.17 -10.30 29.21
C GLY A 249 -11.95 -10.45 27.70
N VAL A 250 -11.59 -9.36 27.02
CA VAL A 250 -11.34 -9.32 25.57
C VAL A 250 -9.88 -9.02 25.29
N LEU A 251 -9.46 -9.28 24.06
CA LEU A 251 -8.13 -8.90 23.59
C LEU A 251 -8.01 -7.38 23.51
N LEU A 252 -6.82 -6.88 23.77
CA LEU A 252 -6.43 -5.53 23.41
C LEU A 252 -5.60 -5.59 22.12
N SER A 253 -5.95 -4.76 21.15
CA SER A 253 -5.17 -4.58 19.93
C SER A 253 -4.97 -3.10 19.61
N ILE A 254 -3.86 -2.78 18.96
CA ILE A 254 -3.52 -1.45 18.44
C ILE A 254 -3.31 -1.55 16.94
N HIS A 255 -3.98 -0.66 16.21
CA HIS A 255 -4.03 -0.65 14.75
C HIS A 255 -3.55 0.71 14.25
N LEU A 256 -2.31 0.76 13.77
CA LEU A 256 -1.63 1.96 13.27
C LEU A 256 -1.05 1.71 11.88
N LYS A 257 -0.37 2.70 11.29
CA LYS A 257 0.25 2.59 9.97
C LYS A 257 1.73 3.00 9.99
N CYS A 258 2.48 2.41 10.92
CA CYS A 258 3.87 2.77 11.24
C CYS A 258 4.86 2.76 10.06
N THR A 259 4.68 1.89 9.06
CA THR A 259 5.53 1.87 7.85
C THR A 259 5.36 3.13 6.98
N MET A 260 4.12 3.58 6.81
CA MET A 260 3.81 4.74 5.96
C MET A 260 3.95 6.03 6.77
N MET A 261 3.30 6.10 7.93
CA MET A 261 3.39 7.23 8.87
C MET A 261 4.66 7.15 9.71
N LYS A 262 5.82 7.17 9.03
CA LYS A 262 7.15 6.85 9.58
C LYS A 262 7.63 7.71 10.76
N VAL A 263 6.94 8.79 11.11
CA VAL A 263 7.27 9.66 12.24
C VAL A 263 6.22 9.53 13.35
N SER A 264 4.95 9.87 13.07
CA SER A 264 3.89 9.92 14.10
C SER A 264 3.59 8.56 14.71
N ASP A 265 3.37 7.56 13.87
CA ASP A 265 2.80 6.28 14.31
C ASP A 265 3.76 5.43 15.14
N PRO A 266 5.07 5.34 14.81
CA PRO A 266 6.04 4.70 15.70
C PRO A 266 6.10 5.34 17.09
N ILE A 267 5.90 6.66 17.21
CA ILE A 267 5.87 7.36 18.50
C ILE A 267 4.59 6.99 19.28
N MET A 268 3.44 7.03 18.61
CA MET A 268 2.16 6.60 19.22
C MET A 268 2.21 5.13 19.66
N PHE A 269 2.84 4.26 18.87
CA PHE A 269 3.06 2.85 19.18
C PHE A 269 3.99 2.68 20.39
N GLY A 270 5.11 3.39 20.41
CA GLY A 270 6.05 3.37 21.54
C GLY A 270 5.43 3.84 22.84
N HIS A 271 4.50 4.80 22.80
CA HIS A 271 3.70 5.16 23.97
C HIS A 271 2.77 4.03 24.42
N CYS A 272 2.13 3.29 23.50
CA CYS A 272 1.33 2.12 23.87
C CYS A 272 2.19 1.03 24.55
N VAL A 273 3.37 0.72 23.98
CA VAL A 273 4.35 -0.22 24.57
C VAL A 273 4.76 0.25 25.97
N SER A 274 5.11 1.53 26.10
CA SER A 274 5.54 2.12 27.38
C SER A 274 4.45 2.10 28.44
N VAL A 275 3.17 2.27 28.07
CA VAL A 275 2.04 2.22 29.01
C VAL A 275 1.73 0.77 29.41
N TYR A 276 1.77 -0.17 28.47
CA TYR A 276 1.51 -1.59 28.77
C TYR A 276 2.58 -2.19 29.68
N PHE A 277 3.86 -1.90 29.40
CA PHE A 277 5.01 -2.40 30.17
C PHE A 277 5.54 -1.39 31.20
N LYS A 278 4.69 -0.47 31.68
CA LYS A 278 5.10 0.67 32.51
C LYS A 278 6.00 0.27 33.69
N ASP A 279 5.59 -0.72 34.48
CA ASP A 279 6.33 -1.17 35.66
C ASP A 279 7.78 -1.57 35.30
N ALA A 280 7.98 -2.33 34.22
CA ALA A 280 9.29 -2.77 33.76
C ALA A 280 10.10 -1.62 33.14
N MET A 281 9.47 -0.81 32.28
CA MET A 281 10.15 0.27 31.55
C MET A 281 10.63 1.38 32.49
N GLU A 282 9.83 1.75 33.49
CA GLU A 282 10.21 2.78 34.47
C GLU A 282 11.30 2.28 35.42
N LYS A 283 11.18 1.06 35.93
CA LYS A 283 12.19 0.44 36.82
C LYS A 283 13.56 0.32 36.14
N HIS A 284 13.60 0.08 34.83
CA HIS A 284 14.83 -0.19 34.08
C HIS A 284 15.26 0.90 33.10
N ALA A 285 14.66 2.09 33.16
CA ALA A 285 14.88 3.17 32.20
C ALA A 285 16.36 3.50 31.94
N ALA A 286 17.19 3.55 33.00
CA ALA A 286 18.62 3.84 32.86
C ALA A 286 19.38 2.74 32.09
N SER A 287 19.13 1.46 32.40
CA SER A 287 19.76 0.32 31.71
C SER A 287 19.30 0.23 30.26
N LEU A 288 18.01 0.44 30.00
CA LEU A 288 17.44 0.44 28.65
C LEU A 288 18.00 1.60 27.80
N LYS A 289 18.17 2.78 28.39
CA LYS A 289 18.81 3.93 27.74
C LYS A 289 20.28 3.65 27.40
N GLN A 290 21.02 3.02 28.31
CA GLN A 290 22.44 2.70 28.10
C GLN A 290 22.68 1.80 26.87
N ILE A 291 21.80 0.82 26.65
CA ILE A 291 21.91 -0.12 25.53
C ILE A 291 21.24 0.39 24.24
N GLY A 292 20.61 1.56 24.29
CA GLY A 292 19.92 2.18 23.16
C GLY A 292 18.59 1.50 22.80
N ALA A 293 17.90 0.87 23.76
CA ALA A 293 16.58 0.28 23.53
C ALA A 293 15.55 1.36 23.17
N ASN A 294 14.76 1.12 22.13
CA ASN A 294 13.80 2.07 21.59
C ASN A 294 12.41 1.42 21.45
N VAL A 295 11.51 1.78 22.37
CA VAL A 295 10.12 1.31 22.37
C VAL A 295 9.32 1.69 21.12
N ASN A 296 9.73 2.73 20.38
CA ASN A 296 9.08 3.10 19.12
C ASN A 296 9.29 2.03 18.03
N ASN A 297 10.34 1.21 18.17
CA ASN A 297 10.60 0.04 17.33
C ASN A 297 9.93 -1.24 17.86
N GLY A 298 9.15 -1.13 18.94
CA GLY A 298 8.44 -2.21 19.59
C GLY A 298 9.24 -3.00 20.62
N LEU A 299 8.57 -3.97 21.25
CA LEU A 299 9.17 -4.80 22.30
C LEU A 299 10.36 -5.62 21.80
N THR A 300 10.37 -6.01 20.51
CA THR A 300 11.48 -6.77 19.92
C THR A 300 12.80 -6.01 20.02
N ASP A 301 12.81 -4.71 19.71
CA ASP A 301 14.03 -3.88 19.81
C ASP A 301 14.55 -3.79 21.25
N VAL A 302 13.63 -3.76 22.23
CA VAL A 302 13.98 -3.80 23.65
C VAL A 302 14.64 -5.13 23.99
N LEU A 303 14.00 -6.25 23.64
CA LEU A 303 14.46 -7.61 23.94
C LEU A 303 15.81 -7.92 23.28
N ASP A 304 15.97 -7.61 22.00
CA ASP A 304 17.19 -7.87 21.22
C ASP A 304 18.40 -7.14 21.80
N LYS A 305 18.20 -5.94 22.36
CA LYS A 305 19.28 -5.15 22.96
C LYS A 305 19.63 -5.57 24.38
N LEU A 306 18.81 -6.36 25.06
CA LEU A 306 19.12 -6.86 26.41
C LEU A 306 20.40 -7.71 26.45
N ASP A 307 20.80 -8.31 25.33
CA ASP A 307 22.07 -9.05 25.20
C ASP A 307 23.32 -8.19 25.42
N ARG A 308 23.16 -6.86 25.39
CA ARG A 308 24.23 -5.90 25.73
C ARG A 308 24.40 -5.71 27.25
N LEU A 309 23.54 -6.32 28.09
CA LEU A 309 23.59 -6.23 29.54
C LEU A 309 24.14 -7.52 30.17
N PRO A 310 24.62 -7.47 31.43
CA PRO A 310 24.91 -8.67 32.20
C PRO A 310 23.70 -9.60 32.31
N ALA A 311 23.92 -10.92 32.26
CA ALA A 311 22.86 -11.94 32.22
C ALA A 311 21.83 -11.80 33.36
N GLU A 312 22.26 -11.48 34.59
CA GLU A 312 21.35 -11.27 35.71
C GLU A 312 20.45 -10.05 35.52
N LYS A 313 20.97 -8.96 34.94
CA LYS A 313 20.18 -7.77 34.65
C LYS A 313 19.18 -8.01 33.52
N LYS A 314 19.60 -8.77 32.49
CA LYS A 314 18.70 -9.23 31.42
C LYS A 314 17.55 -10.05 31.99
N ARG A 315 17.84 -11.06 32.83
CA ARG A 315 16.82 -11.91 33.47
C ARG A 315 15.85 -11.11 34.35
N GLU A 316 16.35 -10.13 35.11
CA GLU A 316 15.50 -9.24 35.91
C GLU A 316 14.50 -8.49 35.02
N ILE A 317 14.98 -7.88 33.93
CA ILE A 317 14.14 -7.11 32.99
C ILE A 317 13.10 -8.03 32.32
N GLU A 318 13.51 -9.23 31.87
CA GLU A 318 12.60 -10.21 31.26
C GLU A 318 11.51 -10.67 32.23
N ALA A 319 11.85 -10.88 33.51
CA ALA A 319 10.90 -11.25 34.54
C ALA A 319 9.88 -10.12 34.82
N ASP A 320 10.32 -8.87 34.86
CA ASP A 320 9.43 -7.73 35.05
C ASP A 320 8.51 -7.49 33.84
N ILE A 321 9.00 -7.72 32.61
CA ILE A 321 8.16 -7.73 31.39
C ILE A 321 7.11 -8.86 31.48
N ALA A 322 7.50 -10.06 31.91
CA ALA A 322 6.56 -11.17 32.12
C ALA A 322 5.50 -10.84 33.18
N ALA A 323 5.86 -10.14 34.25
CA ALA A 323 4.93 -9.68 35.27
C ALA A 323 3.91 -8.67 34.70
N CYS A 324 4.32 -7.78 33.78
CA CYS A 324 3.39 -6.89 33.08
C CYS A 324 2.35 -7.66 32.27
N TYR A 325 2.72 -8.73 31.56
CA TYR A 325 1.76 -9.58 30.85
C TYR A 325 0.74 -10.23 31.78
N GLN A 326 1.15 -10.66 32.97
CA GLN A 326 0.24 -11.27 33.95
C GLN A 326 -0.72 -10.23 34.56
N LYS A 327 -0.29 -8.98 34.71
CA LYS A 327 -1.10 -7.89 35.26
C LYS A 327 -2.00 -7.24 34.21
N GLY A 328 -1.58 -7.15 32.95
CA GLY A 328 -2.29 -6.48 31.87
C GLY A 328 -3.45 -7.29 31.28
N PRO A 329 -4.22 -6.71 30.33
CA PRO A 329 -5.12 -7.48 29.49
C PRO A 329 -4.34 -8.41 28.55
N ALA A 330 -5.01 -9.46 28.07
CA ALA A 330 -4.47 -10.26 26.97
C ALA A 330 -4.32 -9.40 25.71
N LEU A 331 -3.24 -9.61 24.96
CA LEU A 331 -2.97 -8.91 23.70
C LEU A 331 -3.37 -9.80 22.53
N ALA A 332 -3.80 -9.17 21.43
CA ALA A 332 -3.86 -9.85 20.15
C ALA A 332 -2.48 -10.38 19.73
N MET A 333 -2.47 -11.55 19.09
CA MET A 333 -1.27 -12.24 18.65
C MET A 333 -1.03 -12.07 17.16
N VAL A 334 0.24 -11.85 16.80
CA VAL A 334 0.74 -11.94 15.43
C VAL A 334 1.12 -13.39 15.10
N ASP A 335 1.75 -14.08 16.05
CA ASP A 335 2.05 -15.52 15.99
C ASP A 335 2.03 -16.10 17.41
N SER A 336 0.90 -16.71 17.79
CA SER A 336 0.63 -17.34 19.09
C SER A 336 1.73 -18.35 19.46
N ARG A 337 2.13 -19.19 18.51
CA ARG A 337 3.15 -20.25 18.66
C ARG A 337 4.54 -19.73 19.01
N LYS A 338 4.83 -18.47 18.69
CA LYS A 338 6.11 -17.81 19.00
C LYS A 338 6.00 -16.81 20.14
N GLY A 339 4.82 -16.68 20.76
CA GLY A 339 4.55 -15.63 21.73
C GLY A 339 4.59 -14.21 21.15
N LYS A 340 4.54 -14.06 19.82
CA LYS A 340 4.67 -12.76 19.16
C LYS A 340 3.33 -12.01 19.23
N THR A 341 3.25 -11.00 20.08
CA THR A 341 2.08 -10.14 20.30
C THR A 341 2.04 -8.94 19.34
N ASN A 342 0.91 -8.24 19.30
CA ASN A 342 0.71 -6.97 18.62
C ASN A 342 1.75 -5.89 18.97
N LEU A 343 2.36 -5.95 20.16
CA LEU A 343 3.31 -4.95 20.64
C LEU A 343 4.79 -5.28 20.32
N HIS A 344 5.05 -6.39 19.62
CA HIS A 344 6.41 -6.82 19.31
C HIS A 344 7.08 -5.97 18.23
N VAL A 345 6.40 -5.72 17.10
CA VAL A 345 6.92 -4.95 15.98
C VAL A 345 5.83 -4.01 15.47
N PRO A 346 6.10 -2.70 15.33
CA PRO A 346 5.09 -1.70 14.97
C PRO A 346 4.45 -1.91 13.59
N ASN A 347 5.09 -2.68 12.72
CA ASN A 347 4.66 -2.91 11.34
C ASN A 347 3.96 -4.26 11.12
N ASP A 348 3.79 -5.08 12.16
CA ASP A 348 3.12 -6.39 12.01
C ASP A 348 1.60 -6.26 11.85
N ILE A 349 0.98 -5.29 12.55
CA ILE A 349 -0.46 -5.03 12.51
C ILE A 349 -0.68 -3.64 11.92
N ILE A 350 -1.04 -3.60 10.64
CA ILE A 350 -1.25 -2.37 9.87
C ILE A 350 -2.75 -2.15 9.71
N VAL A 351 -3.26 -0.97 10.10
CA VAL A 351 -4.70 -0.70 10.29
C VAL A 351 -5.58 -1.01 9.07
N ASP A 352 -5.12 -0.64 7.88
CA ASP A 352 -5.81 -0.85 6.60
C ASP A 352 -6.01 -2.32 6.26
N ALA A 353 -5.04 -3.18 6.56
CA ALA A 353 -5.13 -4.64 6.32
C ALA A 353 -5.72 -5.40 7.51
N SER A 354 -5.42 -4.97 8.74
CA SER A 354 -5.82 -5.68 9.96
C SER A 354 -7.28 -5.47 10.30
N MET A 355 -7.83 -4.26 10.19
CA MET A 355 -9.24 -4.01 10.52
C MET A 355 -10.21 -4.76 9.60
N PRO A 356 -10.01 -4.84 8.27
CA PRO A 356 -10.84 -5.70 7.42
C PRO A 356 -10.77 -7.17 7.81
N VAL A 357 -9.61 -7.66 8.27
CA VAL A 357 -9.47 -9.03 8.76
C VAL A 357 -10.25 -9.25 10.05
N VAL A 358 -10.21 -8.31 11.00
CA VAL A 358 -11.07 -8.34 12.20
C VAL A 358 -12.54 -8.47 11.79
N ILE A 359 -12.98 -7.66 10.83
CA ILE A 359 -14.37 -7.66 10.36
C ILE A 359 -14.74 -8.96 9.63
N ARG A 360 -13.86 -9.45 8.76
CA ARG A 360 -14.01 -10.72 8.04
C ARG A 360 -14.08 -11.92 8.98
N ASP A 361 -13.28 -11.91 10.04
CA ASP A 361 -13.16 -12.99 11.02
C ASP A 361 -14.22 -12.91 12.15
N GLY A 362 -15.29 -12.16 11.93
CA GLY A 362 -16.46 -12.12 12.83
C GLY A 362 -16.24 -11.22 14.05
N GLY A 363 -15.37 -10.21 13.95
CA GLY A 363 -15.00 -9.32 15.04
C GLY A 363 -13.77 -9.79 15.82
N HIS A 364 -13.16 -10.92 15.46
CA HIS A 364 -12.17 -11.55 16.33
C HIS A 364 -10.72 -11.35 15.87
N MET A 365 -9.80 -11.48 16.85
CA MET A 365 -8.36 -11.65 16.62
C MET A 365 -7.85 -12.90 17.36
N TRP A 366 -6.64 -13.33 17.04
CA TRP A 366 -6.02 -14.51 17.66
C TRP A 366 -5.50 -14.20 19.06
N ASN A 367 -5.85 -15.04 20.03
CA ASN A 367 -5.33 -15.02 21.38
C ASN A 367 -4.06 -15.90 21.52
N LYS A 368 -3.52 -15.97 22.74
CA LYS A 368 -2.31 -16.77 23.04
C LYS A 368 -2.50 -18.28 22.87
N ASP A 369 -3.74 -18.76 22.92
CA ASP A 369 -4.13 -20.17 22.89
C ASP A 369 -4.47 -20.63 21.45
N ASP A 370 -4.16 -19.80 20.45
CA ASP A 370 -4.45 -20.02 19.03
C ASP A 370 -5.96 -20.12 18.73
N GLU A 371 -6.75 -19.31 19.44
CA GLU A 371 -8.20 -19.22 19.27
C GLU A 371 -8.63 -17.78 18.92
N LEU A 372 -9.74 -17.66 18.20
CA LEU A 372 -10.35 -16.36 17.92
C LEU A 372 -11.11 -15.84 19.13
N GLN A 373 -10.91 -14.56 19.46
CA GLN A 373 -11.54 -13.89 20.59
C GLN A 373 -11.88 -12.43 20.24
N ASP A 374 -12.92 -11.89 20.89
CA ASP A 374 -13.32 -10.48 20.77
C ASP A 374 -12.15 -9.55 21.13
N THR A 375 -12.14 -8.36 20.51
CA THR A 375 -11.07 -7.38 20.71
C THR A 375 -11.57 -5.94 20.89
N ILE A 376 -10.88 -5.18 21.73
CA ILE A 376 -10.91 -3.72 21.66
C ILE A 376 -9.78 -3.28 20.72
N ALA A 377 -10.18 -2.89 19.50
CA ALA A 377 -9.30 -2.40 18.46
C ALA A 377 -9.01 -0.91 18.65
N MET A 378 -7.88 -0.57 19.26
CA MET A 378 -7.46 0.82 19.47
C MET A 378 -6.96 1.44 18.17
N ILE A 379 -7.64 2.50 17.74
CA ILE A 379 -7.24 3.44 16.69
C ILE A 379 -7.30 4.83 17.34
N PRO A 380 -6.20 5.36 17.89
CA PRO A 380 -6.26 6.50 18.79
C PRO A 380 -6.92 7.75 18.21
N ASP A 381 -6.61 8.08 16.95
CA ASP A 381 -7.10 9.28 16.29
C ASP A 381 -8.49 9.09 15.66
N ARG A 382 -9.38 10.06 15.86
CA ARG A 382 -10.78 9.99 15.41
C ARG A 382 -11.02 10.24 13.93
N CYS A 383 -10.06 10.80 13.18
CA CYS A 383 -10.29 11.15 11.77
C CYS A 383 -10.87 10.00 10.95
N TYR A 384 -10.42 8.77 11.25
CA TYR A 384 -10.77 7.59 10.47
C TYR A 384 -11.31 6.42 11.31
N ALA A 385 -11.19 6.45 12.64
CA ALA A 385 -11.61 5.33 13.50
C ALA A 385 -13.11 5.01 13.39
N GLY A 386 -13.95 6.05 13.26
CA GLY A 386 -15.41 5.92 13.27
C GLY A 386 -15.98 5.08 12.11
N ILE A 387 -15.30 5.02 10.96
CA ILE A 387 -15.79 4.21 9.82
C ILE A 387 -15.73 2.71 10.15
N TYR A 388 -14.70 2.28 10.88
CA TYR A 388 -14.54 0.89 11.27
C TYR A 388 -15.52 0.53 12.38
N GLN A 389 -15.80 1.45 13.32
CA GLN A 389 -16.85 1.26 14.30
C GLN A 389 -18.22 1.06 13.62
N ALA A 390 -18.55 1.88 12.62
CA ALA A 390 -19.82 1.80 11.91
C ALA A 390 -20.05 0.45 11.21
N ILE A 391 -19.01 -0.12 10.58
CA ILE A 391 -19.13 -1.45 9.95
C ILE A 391 -19.14 -2.60 10.97
N ILE A 392 -18.42 -2.48 12.09
CA ILE A 392 -18.51 -3.43 13.20
C ILE A 392 -19.95 -3.47 13.74
N GLU A 393 -20.55 -2.31 14.00
CA GLU A 393 -21.94 -2.21 14.48
C GLU A 393 -22.94 -2.78 13.47
N ASP A 394 -22.74 -2.50 12.17
CA ASP A 394 -23.59 -3.06 11.12
C ASP A 394 -23.50 -4.59 11.04
N CYS A 395 -22.30 -5.16 11.18
CA CYS A 395 -22.10 -6.60 11.23
C CYS A 395 -22.68 -7.24 12.51
N GLN A 396 -22.55 -6.59 13.66
CA GLN A 396 -23.17 -7.03 14.91
C GLN A 396 -24.71 -7.08 14.79
N GLN A 397 -25.30 -6.11 14.10
CA GLN A 397 -26.76 -6.03 13.92
C GLN A 397 -27.31 -6.94 12.82
N ARG A 398 -26.56 -7.12 11.72
CA ARG A 398 -27.07 -7.75 10.48
C ARG A 398 -26.34 -9.03 10.10
N GLY A 399 -25.33 -9.43 10.87
CA GLY A 399 -24.44 -10.52 10.53
C GLY A 399 -23.44 -10.16 9.43
N GLN A 400 -22.69 -11.17 9.02
CA GLN A 400 -21.62 -11.04 8.03
C GLN A 400 -22.16 -10.67 6.63
N PHE A 401 -21.32 -10.10 5.78
CA PHE A 401 -21.61 -9.89 4.36
C PHE A 401 -21.65 -11.22 3.60
N ASP A 402 -22.37 -11.21 2.47
CA ASP A 402 -22.42 -12.34 1.53
C ASP A 402 -21.75 -11.94 0.21
N PRO A 403 -20.53 -12.44 -0.07
CA PRO A 403 -19.82 -12.16 -1.33
C PRO A 403 -20.60 -12.55 -2.59
N ALA A 404 -21.55 -13.48 -2.51
CA ALA A 404 -22.36 -13.91 -3.64
C ALA A 404 -23.36 -12.85 -4.11
N THR A 405 -23.81 -11.99 -3.19
CA THR A 405 -24.93 -11.06 -3.44
C THR A 405 -24.58 -9.61 -3.16
N MET A 406 -23.49 -9.32 -2.44
CA MET A 406 -23.12 -7.96 -2.10
C MET A 406 -22.68 -7.15 -3.34
N GLY A 407 -23.04 -5.86 -3.34
CA GLY A 407 -22.56 -4.88 -4.33
C GLY A 407 -21.07 -4.59 -4.15
N ASP A 408 -20.56 -3.57 -4.85
CA ASP A 408 -19.20 -3.07 -4.68
C ASP A 408 -19.12 -1.65 -4.11
N VAL A 409 -17.97 -1.32 -3.54
CA VAL A 409 -17.59 0.07 -3.26
C VAL A 409 -16.26 0.38 -3.92
N SER A 410 -16.34 1.03 -5.08
CA SER A 410 -15.17 1.60 -5.74
C SER A 410 -14.70 2.87 -5.03
N ASN A 411 -13.45 3.27 -5.26
CA ASN A 411 -12.87 4.45 -4.65
C ASN A 411 -12.24 5.39 -5.68
N VAL A 412 -12.55 6.68 -5.55
CA VAL A 412 -11.84 7.78 -6.19
C VAL A 412 -11.07 8.54 -5.11
N GLY A 413 -9.75 8.36 -5.09
CA GLY A 413 -8.89 8.82 -4.00
C GLY A 413 -8.02 10.01 -4.37
N LEU A 414 -8.07 11.08 -3.58
CA LEU A 414 -7.16 12.21 -3.67
C LEU A 414 -5.77 11.76 -3.19
N MET A 415 -4.76 11.78 -4.06
CA MET A 415 -3.40 11.36 -3.68
C MET A 415 -2.28 12.06 -4.43
N ALA A 416 -2.59 12.74 -5.55
CA ALA A 416 -1.59 13.35 -6.41
C ALA A 416 -0.71 14.33 -5.62
N MET A 417 0.59 14.39 -5.97
CA MET A 417 1.56 15.30 -5.36
C MET A 417 1.68 15.17 -3.83
N LYS A 418 1.58 13.93 -3.31
CA LYS A 418 1.67 13.60 -1.87
C LYS A 418 0.62 14.34 -1.02
N ALA A 419 -0.62 14.37 -1.51
CA ALA A 419 -1.73 15.04 -0.81
C ALA A 419 -1.88 14.55 0.64
N GLU A 420 -2.23 15.50 1.52
CA GLU A 420 -2.63 15.27 2.91
C GLU A 420 -1.53 14.60 3.76
N GLU A 421 -1.85 13.62 4.61
CA GLU A 421 -0.92 13.02 5.57
C GLU A 421 0.30 12.35 4.92
N TYR A 422 0.18 11.88 3.67
CA TYR A 422 1.28 11.20 2.97
C TYR A 422 2.42 12.16 2.59
N GLY A 423 2.14 13.46 2.58
CA GLY A 423 3.14 14.51 2.43
C GLY A 423 3.71 15.01 3.76
N SER A 424 3.20 14.58 4.92
CA SER A 424 3.43 15.24 6.22
C SER A 424 4.75 14.87 6.91
N HIS A 425 5.48 13.86 6.45
CA HIS A 425 6.58 13.26 7.22
C HIS A 425 7.70 14.26 7.55
N ASP A 426 8.04 15.13 6.61
CA ASP A 426 9.07 16.18 6.78
C ASP A 426 8.54 17.44 7.49
N LYS A 427 7.30 17.38 7.96
CA LYS A 427 6.54 18.41 8.68
C LYS A 427 5.93 17.88 9.98
N THR A 428 6.39 16.72 10.44
CA THR A 428 5.95 16.10 11.69
C THR A 428 7.07 16.20 12.72
N PHE A 429 6.78 16.75 13.89
CA PHE A 429 7.77 17.04 14.92
C PHE A 429 7.26 16.67 16.30
N VAL A 430 8.19 16.24 17.16
CA VAL A 430 7.93 16.11 18.60
C VAL A 430 8.21 17.45 19.26
N ALA A 431 7.23 17.98 19.97
CA ALA A 431 7.35 19.24 20.71
C ALA A 431 8.45 19.09 21.80
N PRO A 432 9.48 19.95 21.79
CA PRO A 432 10.62 19.81 22.70
C PRO A 432 10.29 20.23 24.14
N ALA A 433 9.31 21.11 24.30
CA ALA A 433 8.84 21.65 25.56
C ALA A 433 7.41 22.18 25.38
N LYS A 434 6.80 22.63 26.47
CA LYS A 434 5.58 23.44 26.42
C LYS A 434 5.79 24.74 25.63
N GLY A 435 4.87 25.05 24.73
CA GLY A 435 4.95 26.24 23.89
C GLY A 435 3.91 26.24 22.78
N THR A 436 4.25 26.85 21.64
CA THR A 436 3.39 26.94 20.47
C THR A 436 4.15 26.55 19.21
N MET A 437 3.59 25.65 18.42
CA MET A 437 4.07 25.34 17.07
C MET A 437 3.34 26.24 16.06
N ARG A 438 4.07 26.88 15.15
CA ARG A 438 3.51 27.84 14.18
C ARG A 438 3.95 27.53 12.76
N VAL A 439 3.03 27.74 11.81
CA VAL A 439 3.34 27.88 10.37
C VAL A 439 3.31 29.37 10.05
N VAL A 440 4.43 29.93 9.63
CA VAL A 440 4.61 31.38 9.44
C VAL A 440 5.03 31.66 8.01
N ASP A 441 4.39 32.61 7.34
CA ASP A 441 4.76 33.00 5.98
C ASP A 441 6.03 33.87 5.91
N ALA A 442 6.49 34.15 4.69
CA ALA A 442 7.68 34.98 4.45
C ALA A 442 7.56 36.41 5.00
N GLY A 443 6.34 36.92 5.18
CA GLY A 443 6.07 38.24 5.77
C GLY A 443 6.08 38.24 7.30
N GLY A 444 6.26 37.07 7.94
CA GLY A 444 6.22 36.93 9.39
C GLY A 444 4.82 36.79 9.97
N ARG A 445 3.78 36.65 9.13
CA ARG A 445 2.40 36.42 9.58
C ARG A 445 2.21 34.93 9.89
N THR A 446 1.69 34.64 11.08
CA THR A 446 1.24 33.30 11.46
C THR A 446 0.03 32.90 10.61
N LEU A 447 0.16 31.81 9.86
CA LEU A 447 -0.91 31.19 9.09
C LEU A 447 -1.72 30.23 9.94
N LEU A 448 -1.03 29.39 10.72
CA LEU A 448 -1.60 28.38 11.61
C LEU A 448 -0.75 28.31 12.89
N GLU A 449 -1.38 28.05 14.03
CA GLU A 449 -0.67 27.82 15.29
C GLU A 449 -1.37 26.78 16.15
N GLN A 450 -0.58 26.05 16.94
CA GLN A 450 -1.06 25.00 17.83
C GLN A 450 -0.34 25.06 19.18
N PRO A 451 -1.07 25.13 20.31
CA PRO A 451 -0.45 24.94 21.61
C PRO A 451 0.04 23.50 21.74
N VAL A 452 1.23 23.32 22.32
CA VAL A 452 1.85 22.00 22.52
C VAL A 452 2.42 21.87 23.93
N GLU A 453 2.42 20.64 24.43
CA GLU A 453 3.14 20.24 25.64
C GLU A 453 4.36 19.37 25.27
N THR A 454 5.29 19.16 26.21
CA THR A 454 6.49 18.35 25.97
C THR A 454 6.14 16.95 25.48
N GLY A 455 6.71 16.55 24.35
CA GLY A 455 6.51 15.22 23.77
C GLY A 455 5.33 15.12 22.82
N ASP A 456 4.44 16.13 22.76
CA ASP A 456 3.31 16.13 21.82
C ASP A 456 3.77 15.99 20.36
N ILE A 457 2.95 15.32 19.55
CA ILE A 457 3.26 15.09 18.14
C ILE A 457 2.52 16.14 17.33
N PHE A 458 3.24 17.11 16.79
CA PHE A 458 2.72 18.09 15.84
C PHE A 458 2.88 17.56 14.41
N ARG A 459 1.90 17.81 13.55
CA ARG A 459 2.02 17.58 12.09
C ARG A 459 1.40 18.74 11.31
N ALA A 460 1.96 18.99 10.13
CA ALA A 460 1.31 19.82 9.11
C ALA A 460 1.23 19.09 7.77
N CYS A 461 0.12 19.27 7.04
CA CYS A 461 -0.12 18.67 5.73
C CYS A 461 -0.36 19.73 4.65
N GLN A 462 -0.30 19.27 3.40
CA GLN A 462 -0.42 20.10 2.20
C GLN A 462 -1.26 19.38 1.15
N THR A 463 -2.19 20.10 0.54
CA THR A 463 -3.02 19.58 -0.54
C THR A 463 -3.18 20.62 -1.64
N ARG A 464 -2.61 20.32 -2.80
CA ARG A 464 -2.54 21.25 -3.93
C ARG A 464 -3.87 21.36 -4.68
N ASP A 465 -4.19 22.57 -5.13
CA ASP A 465 -5.45 22.87 -5.81
C ASP A 465 -5.67 22.03 -7.08
N GLU A 466 -4.62 21.84 -7.86
CA GLU A 466 -4.62 21.05 -9.09
C GLU A 466 -5.02 19.59 -8.83
N ALA A 467 -4.51 19.00 -7.74
CA ALA A 467 -4.86 17.65 -7.33
C ALA A 467 -6.35 17.55 -6.96
N ILE A 468 -6.89 18.56 -6.26
CA ILE A 468 -8.31 18.61 -5.86
C ILE A 468 -9.22 18.75 -7.09
N ARG A 469 -8.87 19.62 -8.05
CA ARG A 469 -9.63 19.80 -9.30
C ARG A 469 -9.72 18.51 -10.10
N ASP A 470 -8.58 17.84 -10.29
CA ASP A 470 -8.53 16.57 -10.99
C ASP A 470 -9.32 15.49 -10.26
N TRP A 471 -9.24 15.44 -8.92
CA TRP A 471 -9.98 14.49 -8.10
C TRP A 471 -11.51 14.67 -8.24
N VAL A 472 -12.00 15.91 -8.23
CA VAL A 472 -13.43 16.21 -8.49
C VAL A 472 -13.84 15.78 -9.91
N LYS A 473 -13.01 16.09 -10.91
CA LYS A 473 -13.25 15.66 -12.30
C LYS A 473 -13.30 14.14 -12.42
N LEU A 474 -12.40 13.42 -11.76
CA LEU A 474 -12.35 11.96 -11.75
C LEU A 474 -13.59 11.37 -11.09
N ALA A 475 -14.05 11.97 -9.99
CA ALA A 475 -15.28 11.56 -9.31
C ALA A 475 -16.51 11.63 -10.22
N VAL A 476 -16.69 12.76 -10.94
CA VAL A 476 -17.79 12.91 -11.91
C VAL A 476 -17.64 11.91 -13.06
N THR A 477 -16.42 11.73 -13.57
CA THR A 477 -16.14 10.78 -14.66
C THR A 477 -16.51 9.35 -14.25
N ARG A 478 -16.16 8.93 -13.03
CA ARG A 478 -16.48 7.60 -12.51
C ARG A 478 -17.97 7.43 -12.21
N ALA A 479 -18.62 8.41 -11.59
CA ALA A 479 -20.06 8.40 -11.37
C ALA A 479 -20.83 8.23 -12.69
N ARG A 480 -20.41 8.94 -13.73
CA ARG A 480 -20.97 8.82 -15.08
C ARG A 480 -20.75 7.44 -15.69
N ALA A 481 -19.53 6.92 -15.59
CA ALA A 481 -19.15 5.65 -16.20
C ALA A 481 -19.80 4.44 -15.51
N SER A 482 -20.01 4.49 -14.18
CA SER A 482 -20.63 3.38 -13.44
C SER A 482 -22.15 3.52 -13.29
N GLY A 483 -22.69 4.73 -13.36
CA GLY A 483 -24.09 5.01 -13.02
C GLY A 483 -24.40 4.90 -11.51
N SER A 484 -23.39 4.71 -10.67
CA SER A 484 -23.52 4.56 -9.21
C SER A 484 -23.47 5.93 -8.53
N PRO A 485 -24.13 6.12 -7.37
CA PRO A 485 -23.95 7.31 -6.56
C PRO A 485 -22.51 7.51 -6.14
N ALA A 486 -22.01 8.74 -6.24
CA ALA A 486 -20.67 9.12 -5.80
C ALA A 486 -20.74 10.04 -4.58
N ILE A 487 -20.22 9.55 -3.47
CA ILE A 487 -20.30 10.22 -2.18
C ILE A 487 -18.91 10.74 -1.84
N PHE A 488 -18.78 12.04 -1.60
CA PHE A 488 -17.59 12.66 -1.02
C PHE A 488 -17.61 12.48 0.50
N TRP A 489 -16.59 11.81 1.05
CA TRP A 489 -16.51 11.48 2.48
C TRP A 489 -15.71 12.58 3.18
N LEU A 490 -16.41 13.64 3.58
CA LEU A 490 -15.81 14.85 4.14
C LEU A 490 -16.60 15.27 5.37
N ASP A 491 -15.91 15.49 6.48
CA ASP A 491 -16.50 15.97 7.74
C ASP A 491 -16.28 17.47 7.89
N GLU A 492 -17.33 18.28 7.78
CA GLU A 492 -17.22 19.73 7.95
C GLU A 492 -16.75 20.18 9.35
N SER A 493 -16.68 19.26 10.32
CA SER A 493 -16.12 19.51 11.66
C SER A 493 -14.59 19.39 11.70
N ARG A 494 -13.94 18.86 10.66
CA ARG A 494 -12.50 18.87 10.47
C ARG A 494 -12.06 20.14 9.77
N GLY A 495 -11.01 20.78 10.27
CA GLY A 495 -10.44 21.99 9.66
C GLY A 495 -10.11 21.78 8.18
N HIS A 496 -9.44 20.67 7.86
CA HIS A 496 -9.03 20.33 6.49
C HIS A 496 -10.24 20.06 5.58
N ASP A 497 -11.10 19.11 5.98
CA ASP A 497 -12.24 18.73 5.15
C ASP A 497 -13.19 19.91 4.91
N ALA A 498 -13.32 20.86 5.84
CA ALA A 498 -14.10 22.08 5.62
C ALA A 498 -13.55 22.93 4.46
N GLU A 499 -12.22 23.06 4.32
CA GLU A 499 -11.59 23.72 3.17
C GLU A 499 -11.77 22.91 1.88
N ILE A 500 -11.63 21.58 1.94
CA ILE A 500 -11.87 20.69 0.78
C ILE A 500 -13.33 20.76 0.31
N ILE A 501 -14.30 20.82 1.21
CA ILE A 501 -15.72 20.98 0.88
C ILE A 501 -15.96 22.28 0.09
N LYS A 502 -15.30 23.38 0.46
CA LYS A 502 -15.38 24.65 -0.30
C LYS A 502 -14.90 24.45 -1.74
N LYS A 503 -13.77 23.74 -1.92
CA LYS A 503 -13.21 23.42 -3.24
C LYS A 503 -14.13 22.53 -4.06
N VAL A 504 -14.65 21.45 -3.47
CA VAL A 504 -15.61 20.54 -4.14
C VAL A 504 -16.83 21.32 -4.62
N LYS A 505 -17.44 22.15 -3.75
CA LYS A 505 -18.59 22.99 -4.11
C LYS A 505 -18.27 24.00 -5.21
N ALA A 506 -17.04 24.51 -5.26
CA ALA A 506 -16.61 25.44 -6.31
C ALA A 506 -16.35 24.75 -7.66
N TYR A 507 -15.86 23.50 -7.66
CA TYR A 507 -15.44 22.80 -8.88
C TYR A 507 -16.53 21.93 -9.50
N LEU A 508 -17.41 21.35 -8.69
CA LEU A 508 -18.48 20.49 -9.17
C LEU A 508 -19.40 21.18 -10.23
N PRO A 509 -19.77 22.48 -10.09
CA PRO A 509 -20.55 23.19 -11.12
C PRO A 509 -19.85 23.34 -12.48
N GLY A 510 -18.52 23.13 -12.54
CA GLY A 510 -17.75 23.14 -13.79
C GLY A 510 -17.87 21.86 -14.61
N HIS A 511 -18.65 20.87 -14.15
CA HIS A 511 -18.84 19.59 -14.80
C HIS A 511 -20.33 19.31 -15.08
N ASP A 512 -20.62 18.49 -16.09
CA ASP A 512 -21.99 18.02 -16.32
C ASP A 512 -22.37 16.92 -15.33
N THR A 513 -23.13 17.31 -14.31
CA THR A 513 -23.67 16.41 -13.28
C THR A 513 -25.12 15.99 -13.54
N THR A 514 -25.67 16.27 -14.73
CA THR A 514 -27.06 15.94 -15.06
C THR A 514 -27.29 14.44 -14.92
N GLY A 515 -28.30 14.05 -14.14
CA GLY A 515 -28.63 12.64 -13.90
C GLY A 515 -27.63 11.85 -13.04
N LEU A 516 -26.67 12.52 -12.36
CA LEU A 516 -25.80 11.87 -11.37
C LEU A 516 -26.31 12.11 -9.96
N ASP A 517 -26.13 11.10 -9.10
CA ASP A 517 -26.29 11.24 -7.66
C ASP A 517 -24.92 11.50 -7.01
N ILE A 518 -24.60 12.78 -6.81
CA ILE A 518 -23.34 13.21 -6.16
C ILE A 518 -23.67 13.96 -4.88
N ARG A 519 -23.10 13.53 -3.76
CA ARG A 519 -23.36 14.11 -2.43
C ARG A 519 -22.08 14.25 -1.62
N ILE A 520 -22.13 15.09 -0.59
CA ILE A 520 -21.10 15.18 0.45
C ILE A 520 -21.71 14.64 1.74
N MET A 521 -21.01 13.73 2.42
CA MET A 521 -21.43 13.14 3.70
C MET A 521 -20.23 12.98 4.62
N LYS A 522 -20.46 13.07 5.93
CA LYS A 522 -19.44 12.71 6.93
C LYS A 522 -19.00 11.25 6.74
N PRO A 523 -17.73 10.89 6.99
CA PRO A 523 -17.23 9.54 6.77
C PRO A 523 -18.08 8.42 7.41
N VAL A 524 -18.58 8.62 8.64
CA VAL A 524 -19.45 7.63 9.33
C VAL A 524 -20.79 7.46 8.62
N GLU A 525 -21.41 8.55 8.17
CA GLU A 525 -22.71 8.50 7.49
C GLU A 525 -22.56 7.97 6.05
N ALA A 526 -21.46 8.32 5.38
CA ALA A 526 -21.11 7.78 4.08
C ALA A 526 -20.85 6.26 4.15
N MET A 527 -20.16 5.79 5.20
CA MET A 527 -19.99 4.36 5.49
C MET A 527 -21.34 3.68 5.65
N LYS A 528 -22.22 4.16 6.54
CA LYS A 528 -23.57 3.58 6.74
C LYS A 528 -24.38 3.54 5.44
N PHE A 529 -24.33 4.60 4.63
CA PHE A 529 -24.97 4.66 3.32
C PHE A 529 -24.43 3.57 2.38
N ALA A 530 -23.11 3.44 2.27
CA ALA A 530 -22.46 2.43 1.45
C ALA A 530 -22.81 1.01 1.92
N LEU A 531 -22.73 0.71 3.22
CA LEU A 531 -23.08 -0.59 3.79
C LEU A 531 -24.52 -0.99 3.48
N ALA A 532 -25.47 -0.06 3.64
CA ALA A 532 -26.87 -0.31 3.34
C ALA A 532 -27.10 -0.66 1.86
N ARG A 533 -26.35 -0.04 0.94
CA ARG A 533 -26.41 -0.31 -0.50
C ARG A 533 -25.74 -1.64 -0.86
N VAL A 534 -24.54 -1.86 -0.35
CA VAL A 534 -23.76 -3.08 -0.59
C VAL A 534 -24.54 -4.33 -0.19
N ARG A 535 -25.22 -4.31 0.97
CA ARG A 535 -26.08 -5.42 1.41
C ARG A 535 -27.29 -5.69 0.50
N ARG A 536 -27.71 -4.72 -0.32
CA ARG A 536 -28.78 -4.87 -1.32
C ARG A 536 -28.26 -5.21 -2.72
N GLY A 537 -26.98 -5.56 -2.86
CA GLY A 537 -26.37 -5.79 -4.17
C GLY A 537 -26.17 -4.51 -4.98
N GLN A 538 -26.14 -3.34 -4.34
CA GLN A 538 -26.04 -2.04 -5.01
C GLN A 538 -24.65 -1.43 -4.82
N ASP A 539 -24.14 -0.87 -5.90
CA ASP A 539 -22.79 -0.32 -5.97
C ASP A 539 -22.72 1.14 -5.50
N SER A 540 -21.56 1.59 -5.01
CA SER A 540 -21.29 3.00 -4.65
C SER A 540 -19.88 3.42 -5.04
N VAL A 541 -19.68 4.71 -5.31
CA VAL A 541 -18.35 5.31 -5.46
C VAL A 541 -18.03 6.11 -4.20
N ALA A 542 -17.02 5.68 -3.44
CA ALA A 542 -16.46 6.44 -2.34
C ALA A 542 -15.42 7.43 -2.87
N VAL A 543 -15.68 8.72 -2.74
CA VAL A 543 -14.79 9.80 -3.18
C VAL A 543 -14.13 10.36 -1.93
N THR A 544 -12.84 10.07 -1.73
CA THR A 544 -12.18 10.27 -0.43
C THR A 544 -10.81 10.92 -0.51
N GLY A 545 -10.34 11.46 0.61
CA GLY A 545 -8.93 11.77 0.84
C GLY A 545 -8.03 10.52 0.77
N ASN A 546 -6.73 10.75 0.90
CA ASN A 546 -5.64 9.81 0.67
C ASN A 546 -5.61 8.66 1.69
N VAL A 547 -5.85 8.95 2.97
CA VAL A 547 -5.89 7.92 4.02
C VAL A 547 -7.11 7.01 3.85
N LEU A 548 -8.29 7.59 3.68
CA LEU A 548 -9.53 6.83 3.45
C LEU A 548 -9.48 6.03 2.14
N ARG A 549 -8.83 6.55 1.08
CA ARG A 549 -8.57 5.79 -0.15
C ARG A 549 -7.90 4.47 0.20
N ASP A 550 -6.84 4.50 0.99
CA ASP A 550 -6.14 3.28 1.37
C ASP A 550 -7.03 2.35 2.20
N TYR A 551 -7.67 2.89 3.23
CA TYR A 551 -8.46 2.09 4.18
C TYR A 551 -9.64 1.39 3.49
N LEU A 552 -10.35 2.10 2.61
CA LEU A 552 -11.53 1.56 1.92
C LEU A 552 -11.14 0.60 0.79
N THR A 553 -10.00 0.82 0.14
CA THR A 553 -9.52 -0.06 -0.94
C THR A 553 -8.85 -1.35 -0.45
N ASP A 554 -8.60 -1.47 0.85
CA ASP A 554 -8.40 -2.77 1.50
C ASP A 554 -9.70 -3.34 2.07
N LEU A 555 -10.50 -2.52 2.76
CA LEU A 555 -11.71 -2.97 3.46
C LEU A 555 -12.70 -3.69 2.55
N TYR A 556 -13.23 -3.00 1.54
CA TYR A 556 -14.26 -3.58 0.71
C TYR A 556 -13.74 -4.75 -0.12
N PRO A 557 -12.57 -4.68 -0.77
CA PRO A 557 -12.06 -5.82 -1.55
C PRO A 557 -11.73 -7.06 -0.72
N ILE A 558 -11.24 -6.91 0.52
CA ILE A 558 -11.05 -8.07 1.42
C ILE A 558 -12.40 -8.73 1.74
N LEU A 559 -13.46 -7.94 1.90
CA LEU A 559 -14.79 -8.46 2.18
C LEU A 559 -15.49 -9.03 0.93
N GLU A 560 -15.26 -8.43 -0.23
CA GLU A 560 -15.93 -8.80 -1.48
C GLU A 560 -15.24 -9.94 -2.23
N LEU A 561 -13.90 -9.90 -2.27
CA LEU A 561 -13.07 -10.74 -3.12
C LEU A 561 -12.17 -11.67 -2.28
N GLY A 562 -12.17 -11.50 -0.97
CA GLY A 562 -11.29 -12.19 -0.04
C GLY A 562 -9.87 -11.61 0.01
N THR A 563 -9.54 -10.66 -0.85
CA THR A 563 -8.22 -10.03 -0.94
C THR A 563 -8.29 -8.71 -1.71
N SER A 564 -7.48 -7.74 -1.31
CA SER A 564 -7.29 -6.47 -2.03
C SER A 564 -6.31 -6.56 -3.21
N ALA A 565 -5.63 -7.70 -3.38
CA ALA A 565 -4.68 -7.91 -4.46
C ALA A 565 -5.31 -8.05 -5.86
N ARG A 566 -6.64 -8.20 -5.95
CA ARG A 566 -7.38 -8.46 -7.19
C ARG A 566 -8.16 -7.24 -7.69
N MET A 567 -7.62 -6.05 -7.44
CA MET A 567 -8.23 -4.77 -7.76
C MET A 567 -7.52 -4.11 -8.93
N LEU A 568 -8.27 -3.40 -9.77
CA LEU A 568 -7.71 -2.40 -10.66
C LEU A 568 -7.25 -1.21 -9.82
N SER A 569 -6.03 -0.74 -10.05
CA SER A 569 -5.47 0.46 -9.43
C SER A 569 -4.94 1.37 -10.54
N ILE A 570 -5.84 2.21 -11.06
CA ILE A 570 -5.58 3.11 -12.19
C ILE A 570 -5.27 4.49 -11.64
N VAL A 571 -4.24 5.12 -12.16
CA VAL A 571 -3.82 6.47 -11.81
C VAL A 571 -3.80 7.30 -13.09
N PRO A 572 -4.91 7.99 -13.42
CA PRO A 572 -4.90 9.00 -14.46
C PRO A 572 -3.93 10.11 -14.04
N LEU A 573 -2.83 10.25 -14.75
CA LEU A 573 -1.80 11.23 -14.45
C LEU A 573 -2.33 12.62 -14.80
N LEU A 574 -1.99 13.63 -13.99
CA LEU A 574 -2.53 15.00 -14.11
C LEU A 574 -2.33 15.58 -15.51
N ASN A 575 -1.20 15.24 -16.15
CA ASN A 575 -0.83 15.73 -17.48
C ASN A 575 -1.32 14.83 -18.63
N GLY A 576 -2.27 13.92 -18.37
CA GLY A 576 -2.98 13.14 -19.40
C GLY A 576 -2.44 11.73 -19.66
N GLY A 577 -1.34 11.34 -19.03
CA GLY A 577 -0.82 9.97 -19.05
C GLY A 577 -1.61 8.98 -18.19
N GLY A 578 -1.20 7.72 -18.20
CA GLY A 578 -1.74 6.65 -17.34
C GLY A 578 -0.65 5.87 -16.61
N LEU A 579 -0.88 5.63 -15.32
CA LEU A 579 -0.13 4.69 -14.50
C LEU A 579 -1.08 3.59 -14.00
N PHE A 580 -0.68 2.34 -14.14
CA PHE A 580 -1.49 1.16 -13.85
C PHE A 580 -0.74 0.28 -12.85
N GLU A 581 -1.14 0.34 -11.58
CA GLU A 581 -0.53 -0.49 -10.53
C GLU A 581 -1.12 -1.90 -10.57
N THR A 582 -0.26 -2.92 -10.55
CA THR A 582 -0.68 -4.33 -10.65
C THR A 582 -1.19 -4.91 -9.33
N GLY A 583 -1.15 -4.13 -8.24
CA GLY A 583 -1.71 -4.52 -6.95
C GLY A 583 -1.34 -3.53 -5.84
N ALA A 584 -2.03 -3.64 -4.71
CA ALA A 584 -1.79 -2.80 -3.53
C ALA A 584 -0.78 -3.42 -2.52
N GLY A 585 -0.33 -4.66 -2.74
CA GLY A 585 0.57 -5.39 -1.84
C GLY A 585 2.07 -5.11 -2.03
N GLY A 586 2.91 -5.80 -1.24
CA GLY A 586 4.37 -5.81 -1.41
C GLY A 586 4.88 -6.88 -2.39
N SER A 587 6.21 -7.02 -2.49
CA SER A 587 6.91 -7.90 -3.46
C SER A 587 7.07 -9.37 -3.01
N ALA A 588 6.50 -9.74 -1.85
CA ALA A 588 6.33 -11.10 -1.36
C ALA A 588 7.62 -11.95 -1.20
N PRO A 589 8.53 -11.62 -0.25
CA PRO A 589 9.82 -12.32 -0.06
C PRO A 589 9.69 -13.83 0.20
N LYS A 590 8.65 -14.24 0.93
CA LYS A 590 8.37 -15.66 1.23
C LYS A 590 8.03 -16.51 -0.01
N HIS A 591 7.69 -15.88 -1.14
CA HIS A 591 7.44 -16.57 -2.39
C HIS A 591 8.78 -16.91 -3.07
N VAL A 592 9.74 -15.99 -2.99
CA VAL A 592 11.12 -16.21 -3.45
C VAL A 592 11.79 -17.32 -2.63
N GLU A 593 11.65 -17.30 -1.30
CA GLU A 593 12.18 -18.38 -0.45
C GLU A 593 11.68 -19.77 -0.87
N GLN A 594 10.39 -19.90 -1.19
CA GLN A 594 9.84 -21.15 -1.70
C GLN A 594 10.42 -21.50 -3.07
N PHE A 595 10.49 -20.53 -3.98
CA PHE A 595 11.03 -20.74 -5.31
C PHE A 595 12.49 -21.21 -5.28
N LEU A 596 13.34 -20.58 -4.47
CA LEU A 596 14.74 -20.97 -4.31
C LEU A 596 14.89 -22.36 -3.67
N LYS A 597 14.00 -22.71 -2.74
CA LYS A 597 14.06 -23.98 -2.02
C LYS A 597 13.57 -25.18 -2.85
N GLU A 598 12.47 -25.01 -3.56
CA GLU A 598 11.72 -26.13 -4.17
C GLU A 598 11.16 -25.80 -5.55
N GLY A 599 11.62 -24.72 -6.17
CA GLY A 599 11.32 -24.40 -7.56
C GLY A 599 9.85 -24.11 -7.81
N HIS A 600 9.08 -23.66 -6.81
CA HIS A 600 7.65 -23.37 -6.92
C HIS A 600 7.38 -21.89 -6.59
N LEU A 601 6.86 -21.13 -7.56
CA LEU A 601 6.52 -19.72 -7.39
C LEU A 601 5.00 -19.54 -7.23
N ARG A 602 4.53 -19.33 -6.00
CA ARG A 602 3.08 -19.13 -5.70
C ARG A 602 2.57 -17.70 -5.87
N TRP A 603 3.25 -16.86 -6.66
CA TRP A 603 2.81 -15.49 -6.97
C TRP A 603 1.64 -15.51 -7.95
N ASP A 604 0.51 -14.89 -7.60
CA ASP A 604 -0.67 -14.78 -8.46
C ASP A 604 -0.57 -13.51 -9.31
N SER A 605 -0.31 -13.68 -10.61
CA SER A 605 -0.13 -12.57 -11.57
C SER A 605 -1.45 -11.98 -12.09
N LEU A 606 -2.59 -12.33 -11.49
CA LEU A 606 -3.89 -11.76 -11.86
C LEU A 606 -3.89 -10.24 -11.88
N GLY A 607 -3.20 -9.61 -10.93
CA GLY A 607 -3.06 -8.16 -10.87
C GLY A 607 -2.31 -7.56 -12.07
N GLU A 608 -1.26 -8.23 -12.55
CA GLU A 608 -0.57 -7.86 -13.80
C GLU A 608 -1.51 -7.96 -15.00
N TYR A 609 -2.30 -9.04 -15.08
CA TYR A 609 -3.23 -9.28 -16.18
C TYR A 609 -4.32 -8.19 -16.21
N CYS A 610 -4.89 -7.90 -15.04
CA CYS A 610 -5.92 -6.87 -14.88
C CYS A 610 -5.39 -5.46 -15.15
N ALA A 611 -4.14 -5.13 -14.80
CA ALA A 611 -3.57 -3.80 -15.09
C ALA A 611 -3.22 -3.60 -16.58
N LEU A 612 -2.89 -4.67 -17.30
CA LEU A 612 -2.59 -4.59 -18.72
C LEU A 612 -3.83 -4.24 -19.57
N VAL A 613 -5.03 -4.67 -19.16
CA VAL A 613 -6.29 -4.35 -19.85
C VAL A 613 -6.51 -2.82 -19.97
N PRO A 614 -6.64 -2.03 -18.88
CA PRO A 614 -6.83 -0.59 -18.98
C PRO A 614 -5.62 0.15 -19.55
N SER A 615 -4.41 -0.42 -19.45
CA SER A 615 -3.22 0.11 -20.15
C SER A 615 -3.39 0.04 -21.68
N LEU A 616 -3.88 -1.09 -22.21
CA LEU A 616 -4.16 -1.27 -23.63
C LEU A 616 -5.35 -0.40 -24.09
N GLU A 617 -6.41 -0.29 -23.28
CA GLU A 617 -7.54 0.61 -23.54
C GLU A 617 -7.11 2.07 -23.60
N PHE A 618 -6.26 2.50 -22.66
CA PHE A 618 -5.70 3.84 -22.63
C PHE A 618 -4.87 4.11 -23.87
N LEU A 619 -3.98 3.18 -24.24
CA LEU A 619 -3.17 3.28 -25.46
C LEU A 619 -4.07 3.37 -26.70
N ALA A 620 -5.09 2.53 -26.80
CA ALA A 620 -6.04 2.53 -27.91
C ALA A 620 -6.76 3.88 -28.02
N LYS A 621 -7.24 4.43 -26.90
CA LYS A 621 -7.89 5.74 -26.86
C LYS A 621 -6.95 6.88 -27.24
N GLN A 622 -5.70 6.82 -26.80
CA GLN A 622 -4.71 7.87 -27.05
C GLN A 622 -4.24 7.89 -28.52
N THR A 623 -4.14 6.72 -29.15
CA THR A 623 -3.52 6.58 -30.48
C THR A 623 -4.51 6.28 -31.60
N GLY A 624 -5.74 5.87 -31.28
CA GLY A 624 -6.68 5.29 -32.23
C GLY A 624 -6.31 3.88 -32.68
N ASN A 625 -5.44 3.17 -31.94
CA ASN A 625 -4.99 1.82 -32.30
C ASN A 625 -6.11 0.77 -32.07
N ALA A 626 -6.83 0.42 -33.13
CA ALA A 626 -7.89 -0.59 -33.08
C ALA A 626 -7.41 -1.98 -32.62
N LYS A 627 -6.17 -2.38 -32.94
CA LYS A 627 -5.61 -3.67 -32.48
C LYS A 627 -5.39 -3.68 -30.97
N ALA A 628 -5.03 -2.54 -30.38
CA ALA A 628 -4.92 -2.42 -28.93
C ALA A 628 -6.29 -2.58 -28.24
N THR A 629 -7.38 -2.08 -28.84
CA THR A 629 -8.76 -2.34 -28.38
C THR A 629 -9.06 -3.84 -28.36
N VAL A 630 -8.78 -4.55 -29.47
CA VAL A 630 -9.00 -6.00 -29.56
C VAL A 630 -8.15 -6.76 -28.55
N LEU A 631 -6.87 -6.39 -28.38
CA LEU A 631 -5.98 -6.98 -27.38
C LEU A 631 -6.55 -6.81 -25.96
N ALA A 632 -7.04 -5.61 -25.60
CA ALA A 632 -7.63 -5.34 -24.30
C ALA A 632 -8.89 -6.19 -24.05
N ALA A 633 -9.84 -6.16 -24.99
CA ALA A 633 -11.11 -6.86 -24.87
C ALA A 633 -10.91 -8.39 -24.75
N THR A 634 -10.03 -8.96 -25.58
CA THR A 634 -9.72 -10.39 -25.53
C THR A 634 -8.92 -10.79 -24.30
N LEU A 635 -8.11 -9.88 -23.74
CA LEU A 635 -7.41 -10.12 -22.48
C LEU A 635 -8.37 -10.16 -21.29
N ASP A 636 -9.38 -9.28 -21.22
CA ASP A 636 -10.41 -9.34 -20.16
C ASP A 636 -11.23 -10.64 -20.23
N VAL A 637 -11.55 -11.12 -21.44
CA VAL A 637 -12.14 -12.45 -21.64
C VAL A 637 -11.22 -13.55 -21.12
N ALA A 638 -9.92 -13.47 -21.41
CA ALA A 638 -8.93 -14.45 -20.94
C ALA A 638 -8.78 -14.44 -19.41
N VAL A 639 -8.84 -13.26 -18.77
CA VAL A 639 -8.86 -13.13 -17.30
C VAL A 639 -10.09 -13.79 -16.71
N GLY A 640 -11.26 -13.60 -17.31
CA GLY A 640 -12.49 -14.29 -16.91
C GLY A 640 -12.36 -15.82 -16.98
N GLN A 641 -11.85 -16.34 -18.10
CA GLN A 641 -11.64 -17.78 -18.28
C GLN A 641 -10.58 -18.34 -17.31
N TYR A 642 -9.49 -17.61 -17.08
CA TYR A 642 -8.44 -17.96 -16.11
C TYR A 642 -9.01 -18.20 -14.71
N LEU A 643 -9.92 -17.33 -14.28
CA LEU A 643 -10.61 -17.44 -13.00
C LEU A 643 -11.57 -18.65 -12.98
N GLU A 644 -12.43 -18.76 -14.00
CA GLU A 644 -13.43 -19.83 -14.13
C GLU A 644 -12.81 -21.24 -14.16
N ASP A 645 -11.71 -21.41 -14.88
CA ASP A 645 -10.97 -22.68 -14.95
C ASP A 645 -10.09 -22.94 -13.72
N ALA A 646 -10.12 -22.04 -12.74
CA ALA A 646 -9.32 -22.10 -11.51
C ALA A 646 -7.81 -22.31 -11.78
N ARG A 647 -7.27 -21.62 -12.80
CA ARG A 647 -5.87 -21.76 -13.22
C ARG A 647 -4.90 -20.85 -12.47
N TYR A 648 -5.23 -20.48 -11.24
CA TYR A 648 -4.37 -19.71 -10.36
C TYR A 648 -3.30 -20.59 -9.68
N PRO A 649 -2.16 -20.02 -9.26
CA PRO A 649 -1.10 -20.77 -8.58
C PRO A 649 -1.61 -21.44 -7.30
N SER A 650 -1.29 -22.72 -7.13
CA SER A 650 -1.33 -23.37 -5.83
C SER A 650 -0.25 -22.80 -4.91
N ARG A 651 -0.35 -23.12 -3.62
CA ARG A 651 0.70 -22.83 -2.64
C ARG A 651 1.64 -24.02 -2.44
N LYS A 652 1.34 -25.17 -3.06
CA LYS A 652 2.02 -26.44 -2.85
C LYS A 652 2.89 -26.79 -4.06
N VAL A 653 4.12 -27.20 -3.79
CA VAL A 653 5.04 -27.75 -4.80
C VAL A 653 4.42 -28.96 -5.50
N ASN A 654 4.75 -29.12 -6.78
CA ASN A 654 4.23 -30.12 -7.72
C ASN A 654 2.73 -29.95 -8.08
N GLU A 655 2.14 -28.82 -7.72
CA GLU A 655 0.88 -28.33 -8.29
C GLU A 655 1.17 -27.12 -9.19
N ILE A 656 0.17 -26.63 -9.92
CA ILE A 656 0.30 -25.45 -10.78
C ILE A 656 0.90 -24.27 -9.99
N ASP A 657 1.89 -23.59 -10.56
CA ASP A 657 2.50 -22.39 -9.98
C ASP A 657 2.34 -21.18 -10.93
N ASN A 658 3.00 -20.07 -10.65
CA ASN A 658 2.95 -18.85 -11.46
C ASN A 658 3.18 -19.11 -12.96
N ARG A 659 4.19 -19.93 -13.32
CA ARG A 659 4.51 -20.21 -14.72
C ARG A 659 3.39 -20.96 -15.43
N GLY A 660 2.79 -21.93 -14.75
CA GLY A 660 1.60 -22.63 -15.25
C GLY A 660 0.40 -21.71 -15.39
N SER A 661 0.20 -20.81 -14.43
CA SER A 661 -0.88 -19.81 -14.45
C SER A 661 -0.75 -18.87 -15.66
N THR A 662 0.47 -18.42 -15.95
CA THR A 662 0.83 -17.60 -17.11
C THR A 662 0.59 -18.34 -18.43
N PHE A 663 0.94 -19.64 -18.51
CA PHE A 663 0.62 -20.46 -19.68
C PHE A 663 -0.90 -20.52 -19.94
N TYR A 664 -1.70 -20.75 -18.91
CA TYR A 664 -3.15 -20.85 -19.06
C TYR A 664 -3.80 -19.51 -19.45
N LEU A 665 -3.27 -18.38 -18.96
CA LEU A 665 -3.67 -17.07 -19.48
C LEU A 665 -3.33 -16.94 -20.97
N ALA A 666 -2.10 -17.27 -21.37
CA ALA A 666 -1.67 -17.18 -22.76
C ALA A 666 -2.53 -18.05 -23.69
N LEU A 667 -2.90 -19.25 -23.25
CA LEU A 667 -3.80 -20.15 -23.95
C LEU A 667 -5.20 -19.53 -24.12
N ALA A 668 -5.79 -19.01 -23.03
CA ALA A 668 -7.09 -18.38 -23.06
C ALA A 668 -7.10 -17.13 -23.95
N TRP A 669 -6.04 -16.31 -23.87
CA TRP A 669 -5.91 -15.10 -24.67
C TRP A 669 -5.70 -15.40 -26.15
N ALA A 670 -4.87 -16.40 -26.49
CA ALA A 670 -4.72 -16.85 -27.88
C ALA A 670 -6.04 -17.37 -28.46
N ARG A 671 -6.83 -18.13 -27.67
CA ARG A 671 -8.16 -18.61 -28.08
C ARG A 671 -9.12 -17.44 -28.33
N ALA A 672 -9.18 -16.46 -27.43
CA ALA A 672 -10.02 -15.28 -27.59
C ALA A 672 -9.61 -14.44 -28.83
N LEU A 673 -8.31 -14.21 -29.02
CA LEU A 673 -7.78 -13.50 -30.19
C LEU A 673 -8.01 -14.25 -31.51
N ALA A 674 -7.98 -15.58 -31.50
CA ALA A 674 -8.27 -16.41 -32.67
C ALA A 674 -9.77 -16.43 -33.02
N ALA A 675 -10.64 -16.31 -32.02
CA ALA A 675 -12.09 -16.42 -32.16
C ALA A 675 -12.80 -15.10 -32.50
N GLN A 676 -12.24 -13.96 -32.13
CA GLN A 676 -12.81 -12.64 -32.44
C GLN A 676 -12.88 -12.35 -33.95
N ASP A 677 -13.82 -11.48 -34.32
CA ASP A 677 -14.16 -11.07 -35.69
C ASP A 677 -13.92 -9.58 -35.99
N GLU A 678 -13.40 -8.81 -35.03
CA GLU A 678 -13.10 -7.38 -35.16
C GLU A 678 -11.83 -7.09 -35.98
N ASP A 679 -10.78 -7.92 -35.86
CA ASP A 679 -9.54 -7.84 -36.66
C ASP A 679 -9.16 -9.20 -37.25
N ALA A 680 -9.47 -9.38 -38.54
CA ALA A 680 -9.23 -10.63 -39.26
C ALA A 680 -7.74 -11.00 -39.40
N ALA A 681 -6.83 -10.00 -39.45
CA ALA A 681 -5.40 -10.24 -39.58
C ALA A 681 -4.83 -10.78 -38.26
N LEU A 682 -5.25 -10.20 -37.13
CA LEU A 682 -4.89 -10.64 -35.79
C LEU A 682 -5.47 -12.03 -35.51
N SER A 683 -6.75 -12.27 -35.84
CA SER A 683 -7.37 -13.60 -35.75
C SER A 683 -6.59 -14.64 -36.55
N LYS A 684 -6.25 -14.36 -37.82
CA LYS A 684 -5.47 -15.26 -38.67
C LYS A 684 -4.09 -15.55 -38.09
N ARG A 685 -3.42 -14.55 -37.51
CA ARG A 685 -2.10 -14.71 -36.87
C ARG A 685 -2.17 -15.60 -35.63
N LEU A 686 -3.20 -15.44 -34.79
CA LEU A 686 -3.29 -16.17 -33.51
C LEU A 686 -3.96 -17.55 -33.62
N LYS A 687 -4.70 -17.86 -34.69
CA LYS A 687 -5.25 -19.21 -34.94
C LYS A 687 -4.21 -20.35 -34.84
N PRO A 688 -3.06 -20.31 -35.52
CA PRO A 688 -2.05 -21.36 -35.38
C PRO A 688 -1.44 -21.43 -33.97
N VAL A 689 -1.28 -20.28 -33.30
CA VAL A 689 -0.78 -20.22 -31.90
C VAL A 689 -1.78 -20.87 -30.95
N ALA A 690 -3.06 -20.49 -31.02
CA ALA A 690 -4.13 -21.05 -30.19
C ALA A 690 -4.27 -22.57 -30.40
N LYS A 691 -4.13 -23.04 -31.65
CA LYS A 691 -4.10 -24.46 -31.98
C LYS A 691 -2.89 -25.15 -31.35
N ALA A 692 -1.68 -24.63 -31.57
CA ALA A 692 -0.45 -25.22 -31.06
C ALA A 692 -0.42 -25.29 -29.52
N LEU A 693 -0.85 -24.23 -28.82
CA LEU A 693 -0.96 -24.22 -27.36
C LEU A 693 -2.02 -25.22 -26.86
N SER A 694 -3.14 -25.34 -27.57
CA SER A 694 -4.20 -26.30 -27.21
C SER A 694 -3.77 -27.76 -27.41
N GLU A 695 -3.13 -28.07 -28.54
CA GLU A 695 -2.65 -29.42 -28.86
C GLU A 695 -1.52 -29.86 -27.91
N ASN A 696 -0.71 -28.91 -27.44
CA ASN A 696 0.42 -29.17 -26.53
C ASN A 696 0.09 -28.91 -25.05
N GLU A 697 -1.16 -28.65 -24.68
CA GLU A 697 -1.52 -28.23 -23.32
C GLU A 697 -0.97 -29.17 -22.24
N LYS A 698 -1.21 -30.48 -22.38
CA LYS A 698 -0.73 -31.49 -21.43
C LYS A 698 0.79 -31.57 -21.36
N LYS A 699 1.47 -31.41 -22.50
CA LYS A 699 2.93 -31.48 -22.59
C LYS A 699 3.57 -30.28 -21.90
N ILE A 700 3.08 -29.07 -22.19
CA ILE A 700 3.54 -27.83 -21.56
C ILE A 700 3.31 -27.89 -20.05
N ALA A 701 2.10 -28.27 -19.61
CA ALA A 701 1.80 -28.41 -18.18
C ALA A 701 2.75 -29.41 -17.48
N ALA A 702 3.06 -30.55 -18.13
CA ALA A 702 4.00 -31.53 -17.59
C ALA A 702 5.44 -30.99 -17.50
N GLU A 703 5.91 -30.28 -18.53
CA GLU A 703 7.24 -29.63 -18.53
C GLU A 703 7.37 -28.59 -17.40
N LEU A 704 6.33 -27.77 -17.18
CA LEU A 704 6.30 -26.77 -16.12
C LEU A 704 6.26 -27.40 -14.72
N LEU A 705 5.52 -28.49 -14.54
CA LEU A 705 5.49 -29.24 -13.28
C LEU A 705 6.83 -29.94 -13.00
N ALA A 706 7.47 -30.50 -14.03
CA ALA A 706 8.76 -31.19 -13.90
C ALA A 706 9.91 -30.26 -13.46
N ALA A 707 9.75 -28.93 -13.61
CA ALA A 707 10.71 -27.94 -13.14
C ALA A 707 10.61 -27.63 -11.63
N GLN A 708 9.69 -28.29 -10.90
CA GLN A 708 9.47 -28.10 -9.46
C GLN A 708 10.11 -29.22 -8.62
N GLY A 709 10.13 -29.04 -7.30
CA GLY A 709 10.56 -30.05 -6.33
C GLY A 709 12.07 -30.04 -6.03
N GLN A 710 12.82 -29.13 -6.64
CA GLN A 710 14.27 -29.00 -6.46
C GLN A 710 14.69 -27.57 -6.15
N LYS A 711 15.86 -27.40 -5.54
CA LYS A 711 16.45 -26.08 -5.31
C LYS A 711 16.74 -25.39 -6.63
N VAL A 712 16.54 -24.08 -6.67
CA VAL A 712 16.83 -23.23 -7.83
C VAL A 712 17.86 -22.19 -7.42
N ASP A 713 18.91 -22.07 -8.22
CA ASP A 713 19.89 -20.99 -8.10
C ASP A 713 19.63 -19.93 -9.17
N ILE A 714 19.31 -18.72 -8.72
CA ILE A 714 19.11 -17.56 -9.60
C ILE A 714 20.29 -16.58 -9.58
N GLY A 715 21.39 -16.90 -8.90
CA GLY A 715 22.62 -16.08 -8.90
C GLY A 715 22.57 -14.80 -8.07
N GLY A 716 21.58 -14.64 -7.17
CA GLY A 716 21.42 -13.48 -6.30
C GLY A 716 20.03 -13.46 -5.66
N TYR A 717 19.70 -12.39 -4.95
CA TYR A 717 18.38 -12.13 -4.39
C TYR A 717 17.86 -10.74 -4.79
N TYR A 718 18.60 -9.69 -4.43
CA TYR A 718 18.27 -8.30 -4.78
C TYR A 718 18.75 -7.94 -6.19
N HIS A 719 19.81 -8.60 -6.67
CA HIS A 719 20.36 -8.43 -8.01
C HIS A 719 20.70 -9.81 -8.60
N PRO A 720 19.67 -10.62 -8.95
CA PRO A 720 19.88 -11.97 -9.49
C PRO A 720 20.42 -11.94 -10.93
N ASP A 721 21.04 -13.04 -11.35
CA ASP A 721 21.53 -13.21 -12.71
C ASP A 721 20.35 -13.39 -13.68
N GLY A 722 20.26 -12.50 -14.68
CA GLY A 722 19.15 -12.50 -15.62
C GLY A 722 19.02 -13.78 -16.42
N ALA A 723 20.12 -14.40 -16.84
CA ALA A 723 20.10 -15.63 -17.62
C ALA A 723 19.61 -16.83 -16.79
N LYS A 724 20.05 -16.93 -15.53
CA LYS A 724 19.55 -17.94 -14.58
C LYS A 724 18.06 -17.73 -14.28
N CYS A 725 17.62 -16.50 -14.07
CA CYS A 725 16.21 -16.17 -13.91
C CYS A 725 15.38 -16.59 -15.12
N THR A 726 15.80 -16.24 -16.34
CA THR A 726 15.12 -16.65 -17.57
C THR A 726 15.03 -18.17 -17.68
N ALA A 727 16.13 -18.90 -17.43
CA ALA A 727 16.14 -20.36 -17.51
C ALA A 727 15.19 -21.00 -16.48
N ALA A 728 15.17 -20.50 -15.25
CA ALA A 728 14.31 -21.01 -14.19
C ALA A 728 12.83 -20.66 -14.39
N MET A 729 12.54 -19.49 -14.96
CA MET A 729 11.17 -19.00 -15.18
C MET A 729 10.55 -19.44 -16.50
N ARG A 730 11.35 -19.88 -17.48
CA ARG A 730 10.89 -20.39 -18.78
C ARG A 730 11.35 -21.83 -19.06
N PRO A 731 11.05 -22.82 -18.20
CA PRO A 731 11.60 -24.17 -18.34
C PRO A 731 10.92 -25.03 -19.44
N SER A 732 9.74 -24.65 -19.94
CA SER A 732 9.04 -25.39 -21.00
C SER A 732 9.57 -25.01 -22.38
N ALA A 733 10.43 -25.86 -22.95
CA ALA A 733 10.92 -25.71 -24.31
C ALA A 733 9.78 -25.71 -25.34
N THR A 734 8.71 -26.48 -25.09
CA THR A 734 7.54 -26.51 -25.98
C THR A 734 6.81 -25.17 -25.99
N LEU A 735 6.57 -24.57 -24.82
CA LEU A 735 5.94 -23.25 -24.73
C LEU A 735 6.81 -22.17 -25.38
N ASN A 736 8.10 -22.15 -25.04
CA ASN A 736 9.04 -21.17 -25.60
C ASN A 736 9.09 -21.25 -27.12
N GLY A 737 9.19 -22.45 -27.70
CA GLY A 737 9.20 -22.63 -29.15
C GLY A 737 7.94 -22.09 -29.85
N ILE A 738 6.78 -22.10 -29.19
CA ILE A 738 5.54 -21.53 -29.73
C ILE A 738 5.53 -20.00 -29.60
N ILE A 739 5.91 -19.47 -28.43
CA ILE A 739 5.89 -18.02 -28.15
C ILE A 739 6.96 -17.28 -28.94
N ASP A 740 8.18 -17.82 -29.02
CA ASP A 740 9.31 -17.17 -29.70
C ASP A 740 9.14 -17.14 -31.23
N ALA A 741 8.29 -18.02 -31.78
CA ALA A 741 7.97 -18.09 -33.20
C ALA A 741 6.88 -17.08 -33.66
N LEU A 742 6.27 -16.34 -32.72
CA LEU A 742 5.25 -15.32 -32.98
C LEU A 742 5.87 -13.95 -33.31
#